data_AF-A0A7S3D124-F1
#
_entry.id   AF-A0A7S3D124-F1
#
_cell.length_a   1.000
_cell.length_b   1.000
_cell.length_c   1.000
_cell.angle_alpha   90.00
_cell.angle_beta   90.00
_cell.angle_gamma   90.00
#
_symmetry.space_group_name_H-M   'P 1'
#
loop_
_entity.id
_entity.type
_entity.pdbx_description
1 polymer ?
#
loop_
_entity_poly.entity_id
_entity_poly.type
_entity_poly.pdbx_seq_one_letter_code
_entity_poly.pdbx_strand_id
1 'polypeptide(L)'
;MSRLLSYSLKSSLFKNGLTWKSTRALAWHTTARYLSTPSVAAAARERMYRFADVNPLYPSSLSPEEKLAKLGLEVSEETVEIAKIFGGSIALQTAHVESQAEKDFLNKALEDASKKEFSAEEKKRMLKMMIESEALDKFMGSKYPFFKRYSGEGCEALLPCVDSMVSACARNSANNVVIGMPHRGRFNLLVGVLDFPARALFSKIEGNCELPPQYDAFPGDVASHLAQSVKLGSVSVSLLHNPSHLEAIHPVAVGKVRRKQELFSASSPPHPEALRSTIPLVMHGDAAFAGQGIVAEAINMASSPGFDVGGTVHLVVNNQVGFTAEAHVSRSSMFVSDAAKGVGSPIIAVNGDDPEAVSKAMSIAVEYRQKYGKDVFVELICYRRHGHNELDEPAFTQPLMYKNIRSRTSPPRVYAEKLKEEGVIDGDFVTQVTESAKEKYNEEKNAVSEYTTPSKVAFGGMWHQCGVTEPSSETLDAYLSRPISDVLNFDHPSNPDTGVLVEELREIARRSIEVPENIEVHPRLQKMYVKNRLEAIDNNKGVDWATAEAMAFGSILEDGYCLRMTGQDVERGTFSQRHAALVCQSTAEKFMPFKDVEKTNNSNFSLYSSVLSEEAVLGFEYGYSINDPNQLTLWEAQFGDFFNGAQIIFDNFISSSEAKWLRQTGLTVLLPHGFDGAGPEHSSCRMERFLQLADDGFSSRNNRYNVDKIVPGDSGDYQGHNMAVVNPTSPAQYFHLLRRQVMTPFRKPLIVVAPKTLLRLREAVSDMDEFAPGKRFQHLLFDEVTPDAKTMVICSGKIYYDLAKKRAEAGIAKEEAPIVRLEQLSPFPTSALAHLMSGFKGDKVVFVQEEPENNGPLPFSLPRIEAAMKYNQHLSHASLDVVSRPPSGTVAAGYRLRHEKEVKELFGAFTNAIGGGQ
;
A
#
# COMPACT_ATOMS: atom_id res chain seq x y z
N MET A 1 12.73 24.95 25.31
CA MET A 1 13.83 24.28 26.06
C MET A 1 14.73 25.22 26.89
N SER A 2 15.06 26.45 26.47
CA SER A 2 15.98 27.32 27.25
C SER A 2 15.46 27.82 28.61
N ARG A 3 14.14 27.84 28.83
CA ARG A 3 13.55 28.22 30.14
C ARG A 3 13.50 27.08 31.18
N LEU A 4 13.40 25.82 30.75
CA LEU A 4 13.30 24.65 31.65
C LEU A 4 14.66 24.19 32.19
N LEU A 5 15.74 24.34 31.41
CA LEU A 5 17.11 24.08 31.88
C LEU A 5 17.58 25.09 32.95
N SER A 6 16.96 26.26 33.04
CA SER A 6 17.34 27.31 34.00
C SER A 6 16.94 27.02 35.46
N TYR A 7 15.97 26.12 35.69
CA TYR A 7 15.45 25.82 37.02
C TYR A 7 16.12 24.61 37.69
N SER A 8 16.51 23.59 36.91
CA SER A 8 17.19 22.39 37.43
C SER A 8 18.67 22.65 37.77
N LEU A 9 19.38 23.44 36.95
CA LEU A 9 20.79 23.77 37.18
C LEU A 9 21.04 24.75 38.35
N LYS A 10 20.00 25.47 38.81
CA LYS A 10 20.12 26.40 39.94
C LYS A 10 20.25 25.71 41.30
N SER A 11 19.76 24.48 41.46
CA SER A 11 19.77 23.79 42.76
C SER A 11 21.05 22.98 43.02
N SER A 12 21.73 22.48 41.99
CA SER A 12 22.95 21.67 42.17
C SER A 12 24.25 22.51 42.18
N LEU A 13 24.29 23.64 41.46
CA LEU A 13 25.53 24.41 41.28
C LEU A 13 25.89 25.33 42.46
N PHE A 14 24.94 25.66 43.34
CA PHE A 14 25.22 26.44 44.56
C PHE A 14 25.95 25.64 45.65
N LYS A 15 26.04 24.30 45.53
CA LYS A 15 26.75 23.46 46.50
C LYS A 15 28.26 23.33 46.25
N ASN A 16 28.77 23.73 45.08
CA ASN A 16 30.16 23.46 44.67
C ASN A 16 31.04 24.72 44.45
N GLY A 17 30.67 25.89 44.99
CA GLY A 17 31.57 27.04 45.07
C GLY A 17 32.04 27.70 43.75
N LEU A 18 31.44 27.35 42.62
CA LEU A 18 31.76 27.97 41.32
C LEU A 18 31.12 29.36 41.20
N THR A 19 31.96 30.39 41.06
CA THR A 19 31.50 31.79 40.95
C THR A 19 30.74 32.04 39.63
N TRP A 20 29.79 32.98 39.67
CA TRP A 20 28.97 33.41 38.51
C TRP A 20 29.80 33.84 37.27
N LYS A 21 31.07 34.23 37.46
CA LYS A 21 31.98 34.58 36.36
C LYS A 21 32.46 33.35 35.56
N SER A 22 32.71 32.21 36.20
CA SER A 22 33.14 30.96 35.53
C SER A 22 32.03 30.32 34.69
N THR A 23 30.79 30.39 35.15
CA THR A 23 29.61 29.89 34.42
C THR A 23 29.29 30.73 33.20
N ARG A 24 29.57 32.04 33.24
CA ARG A 24 29.39 32.95 32.10
C ARG A 24 30.45 32.73 31.01
N ALA A 25 31.69 32.40 31.39
CA ALA A 25 32.75 32.06 30.44
C ALA A 25 32.52 30.70 29.76
N LEU A 26 32.04 29.69 30.50
CA LEU A 26 31.69 28.39 29.93
C LEU A 26 30.43 28.48 29.05
N ALA A 27 29.40 29.21 29.49
CA ALA A 27 28.23 29.50 28.66
C ALA A 27 28.62 30.31 27.41
N TRP A 28 29.46 31.35 27.52
CA TRP A 28 29.94 32.08 26.34
C TRP A 28 30.82 31.24 25.42
N HIS A 29 31.68 30.36 25.92
CA HIS A 29 32.44 29.46 25.05
C HIS A 29 31.56 28.42 24.36
N THR A 30 30.51 27.95 25.03
CA THR A 30 29.55 26.99 24.47
C THR A 30 28.58 27.68 23.49
N THR A 31 28.17 28.93 23.77
CA THR A 31 27.33 29.74 22.87
C THR A 31 28.13 30.31 21.70
N ALA A 32 29.41 30.64 21.86
CA ALA A 32 30.30 31.06 20.77
C ALA A 32 30.64 29.91 19.80
N ARG A 33 30.67 28.65 20.28
CA ARG A 33 30.73 27.46 19.39
C ARG A 33 29.44 27.25 18.59
N TYR A 34 28.30 27.76 19.06
CA TYR A 34 27.02 27.73 18.33
C TYR A 34 26.76 29.00 17.50
N LEU A 35 27.61 30.03 17.64
CA LEU A 35 27.51 31.32 16.93
C LEU A 35 28.77 31.61 16.10
N SER A 36 29.54 30.58 15.71
CA SER A 36 30.54 30.78 14.66
C SER A 36 29.78 31.14 13.39
N THR A 37 29.90 32.37 12.92
CA THR A 37 29.57 32.72 11.55
C THR A 37 30.23 31.66 10.65
N PRO A 38 29.48 30.96 9.79
CA PRO A 38 30.09 30.02 8.86
C PRO A 38 31.23 30.72 8.13
N SER A 39 32.33 30.02 7.87
CA SER A 39 33.35 30.57 6.98
C SER A 39 32.69 30.96 5.66
N VAL A 40 33.22 31.98 4.97
CA VAL A 40 32.66 32.40 3.67
C VAL A 40 32.55 31.21 2.70
N ALA A 41 33.53 30.30 2.74
CA ALA A 41 33.53 29.04 2.01
C ALA A 41 32.36 28.10 2.38
N ALA A 42 32.04 27.94 3.67
CA ALA A 42 30.89 27.15 4.11
C ALA A 42 29.56 27.80 3.69
N ALA A 43 29.45 29.12 3.82
CA ALA A 43 28.28 29.87 3.37
C ALA A 43 28.10 29.81 1.84
N ALA A 44 29.20 29.78 1.08
CA ALA A 44 29.18 29.58 -0.37
C ALA A 44 28.60 28.20 -0.71
N ARG A 45 29.12 27.12 -0.11
CA ARG A 45 28.60 25.75 -0.32
C ARG A 45 27.10 25.63 0.01
N GLU A 46 26.65 26.23 1.11
CA GLU A 46 25.26 26.13 1.56
C GLU A 46 24.27 26.97 0.73
N ARG A 47 24.71 28.03 0.06
CA ARG A 47 23.80 29.01 -0.58
C ARG A 47 23.90 29.07 -2.10
N MET A 48 24.94 28.50 -2.70
CA MET A 48 25.18 28.59 -4.15
C MET A 48 24.07 27.92 -4.98
N TYR A 49 23.36 26.94 -4.41
CA TYR A 49 22.23 26.27 -5.07
C TYR A 49 21.15 27.23 -5.61
N ARG A 50 21.02 28.43 -5.04
CA ARG A 50 20.05 29.46 -5.47
C ARG A 50 20.37 30.08 -6.83
N PHE A 51 21.62 30.01 -7.25
CA PHE A 51 22.13 30.57 -8.50
C PHE A 51 22.87 29.53 -9.34
N ALA A 52 22.65 28.24 -9.05
CA ALA A 52 23.18 27.15 -9.83
C ALA A 52 22.50 27.06 -11.21
N ASP A 53 23.23 26.59 -12.21
CA ASP A 53 22.82 26.57 -13.63
C ASP A 53 21.98 25.32 -13.94
N VAL A 54 20.92 25.12 -13.16
CA VAL A 54 20.10 23.89 -13.20
C VAL A 54 18.88 23.99 -14.11
N ASN A 55 18.46 25.18 -14.55
CA ASN A 55 17.26 25.33 -15.39
C ASN A 55 17.61 25.35 -16.89
N PRO A 56 17.24 24.32 -17.69
CA PRO A 56 17.54 24.30 -19.10
C PRO A 56 16.76 25.37 -19.90
N LEU A 57 15.56 25.77 -19.45
CA LEU A 57 14.74 26.77 -20.15
C LEU A 57 15.25 28.20 -19.98
N TYR A 58 15.94 28.47 -18.87
CA TYR A 58 16.42 29.78 -18.49
C TYR A 58 17.86 29.69 -17.95
N PRO A 59 18.85 29.39 -18.82
CA PRO A 59 20.23 29.28 -18.39
C PRO A 59 20.72 30.61 -17.82
N SER A 60 21.47 30.54 -16.71
CA SER A 60 22.07 31.73 -16.10
C SER A 60 23.19 32.25 -16.98
N SER A 61 23.31 33.58 -17.06
CA SER A 61 24.46 34.25 -17.67
C SER A 61 25.47 34.76 -16.63
N LEU A 62 25.29 34.41 -15.35
CA LEU A 62 26.08 34.99 -14.26
C LEU A 62 27.43 34.28 -14.12
N SER A 63 28.51 35.06 -14.01
CA SER A 63 29.82 34.53 -13.64
C SER A 63 29.83 34.02 -12.17
N PRO A 64 30.77 33.14 -11.80
CA PRO A 64 30.94 32.72 -10.41
C PRO A 64 31.06 33.90 -9.41
N GLU A 65 31.79 34.95 -9.79
CA GLU A 65 31.94 36.18 -9.01
C GLU A 65 30.63 36.93 -8.85
N GLU A 66 29.83 37.04 -9.93
CA GLU A 66 28.51 37.67 -9.87
C GLU A 66 27.53 36.89 -9.00
N LYS A 67 27.59 35.55 -9.03
CA LYS A 67 26.80 34.67 -8.15
C LYS A 67 27.16 34.91 -6.68
N LEU A 68 28.45 34.97 -6.35
CA LEU A 68 28.93 35.30 -4.99
C LEU A 68 28.49 36.70 -4.54
N ALA A 69 28.60 37.69 -5.42
CA ALA A 69 28.18 39.05 -5.14
C ALA A 69 26.67 39.14 -4.85
N LYS A 70 25.83 38.43 -5.61
CA LYS A 70 24.38 38.35 -5.35
C LYS A 70 24.03 37.64 -4.03
N LEU A 71 24.89 36.74 -3.56
CA LEU A 71 24.76 36.11 -2.24
C LEU A 71 25.31 36.96 -1.09
N GLY A 72 25.94 38.10 -1.40
CA GLY A 72 26.61 38.95 -0.42
C GLY A 72 27.83 38.27 0.21
N LEU A 73 28.51 37.40 -0.54
CA LEU A 73 29.70 36.67 -0.09
C LEU A 73 30.97 37.30 -0.65
N GLU A 74 32.05 37.23 0.13
CA GLU A 74 33.37 37.72 -0.29
C GLU A 74 33.90 36.91 -1.48
N VAL A 75 34.43 37.64 -2.48
CA VAL A 75 35.05 37.05 -3.67
C VAL A 75 36.54 36.82 -3.38
N SER A 76 36.93 35.56 -3.36
CA SER A 76 38.30 35.08 -3.18
C SER A 76 38.51 33.92 -4.14
N GLU A 77 39.77 33.52 -4.38
CA GLU A 77 40.08 32.38 -5.25
C GLU A 77 39.37 31.08 -4.78
N GLU A 78 39.35 30.83 -3.47
CA GLU A 78 38.66 29.67 -2.88
C GLU A 78 37.15 29.75 -3.11
N THR A 79 36.51 30.89 -2.86
CA THR A 79 35.05 31.03 -3.00
C THR A 79 34.61 31.01 -4.46
N VAL A 80 35.45 31.49 -5.39
CA VAL A 80 35.24 31.38 -6.83
C VAL A 80 35.26 29.92 -7.28
N GLU A 81 36.22 29.12 -6.80
CA GLU A 81 36.27 27.69 -7.14
C GLU A 81 35.04 26.94 -6.59
N ILE A 82 34.64 27.24 -5.36
CA ILE A 82 33.38 26.72 -4.79
C ILE A 82 32.18 27.15 -5.65
N ALA A 83 32.13 28.41 -6.11
CA ALA A 83 31.05 28.90 -6.94
C ALA A 83 30.99 28.22 -8.32
N LYS A 84 32.13 27.81 -8.90
CA LYS A 84 32.14 26.99 -10.12
C LYS A 84 31.54 25.60 -9.89
N ILE A 85 31.92 24.96 -8.78
CA ILE A 85 31.47 23.58 -8.47
C ILE A 85 30.00 23.56 -8.03
N PHE A 86 29.64 24.38 -7.04
CA PHE A 86 28.30 24.38 -6.42
C PHE A 86 27.30 25.28 -7.16
N GLY A 87 27.76 26.05 -8.15
CA GLY A 87 26.95 26.92 -9.00
C GLY A 87 26.84 26.45 -10.44
N GLY A 88 27.37 25.28 -10.80
CA GLY A 88 27.25 24.69 -12.14
C GLY A 88 25.94 23.93 -12.36
N SER A 89 25.99 22.86 -13.15
CA SER A 89 24.82 22.04 -13.53
C SER A 89 24.21 21.21 -12.38
N ILE A 90 24.84 21.18 -11.19
CA ILE A 90 24.35 20.48 -9.99
C ILE A 90 24.23 21.49 -8.85
N ALA A 91 23.06 21.52 -8.22
CA ALA A 91 22.74 22.34 -7.07
C ALA A 91 22.50 21.45 -5.84
N LEU A 92 23.28 21.64 -4.79
CA LEU A 92 23.20 20.86 -3.56
C LEU A 92 22.58 21.68 -2.42
N GLN A 93 21.50 21.18 -1.80
CA GLN A 93 20.87 21.80 -0.63
C GLN A 93 21.05 20.93 0.61
N THR A 94 21.81 21.43 1.58
CA THR A 94 22.16 20.70 2.80
C THR A 94 21.97 21.49 4.09
N ALA A 95 21.59 22.78 4.02
CA ALA A 95 21.48 23.63 5.21
C ALA A 95 20.50 23.07 6.27
N HIS A 96 19.41 22.43 5.83
CA HIS A 96 18.38 21.79 6.66
C HIS A 96 18.72 20.36 7.12
N VAL A 97 19.79 19.76 6.59
CA VAL A 97 20.27 18.45 7.06
C VAL A 97 20.89 18.63 8.44
N GLU A 98 20.50 17.82 9.43
CA GLU A 98 20.91 18.06 10.83
C GLU A 98 22.37 17.63 11.10
N SER A 99 22.83 16.55 10.48
CA SER A 99 24.14 15.96 10.74
C SER A 99 25.25 16.63 9.94
N GLN A 100 26.28 17.14 10.63
CA GLN A 100 27.45 17.71 9.98
C GLN A 100 28.21 16.68 9.13
N ALA A 101 28.26 15.41 9.55
CA ALA A 101 28.92 14.35 8.79
C ALA A 101 28.20 14.06 7.45
N GLU A 102 26.87 14.16 7.42
CA GLU A 102 26.08 14.07 6.20
C GLU A 102 26.40 15.25 5.25
N LYS A 103 26.44 16.49 5.79
CA LYS A 103 26.81 17.69 5.02
C LYS A 103 28.22 17.59 4.43
N ASP A 104 29.21 17.22 5.25
CA ASP A 104 30.61 17.12 4.83
C ASP A 104 30.79 16.05 3.75
N PHE A 105 30.09 14.92 3.89
CA PHE A 105 30.08 13.88 2.87
C PHE A 105 29.52 14.40 1.54
N LEU A 106 28.37 15.05 1.55
CA LEU A 106 27.72 15.54 0.33
C LEU A 106 28.55 16.63 -0.36
N ASN A 107 29.11 17.57 0.41
CA ASN A 107 29.99 18.60 -0.11
C ASN A 107 31.22 17.99 -0.78
N LYS A 108 31.89 17.05 -0.09
CA LYS A 108 33.06 16.35 -0.64
C LYS A 108 32.70 15.50 -1.86
N ALA A 109 31.56 14.79 -1.83
CA ALA A 109 31.12 13.96 -2.94
C ALA A 109 30.88 14.78 -4.21
N LEU A 110 30.33 16.00 -4.08
CA LEU A 110 30.19 16.92 -5.21
C LEU A 110 31.53 17.46 -5.71
N GLU A 111 32.44 17.83 -4.80
CA GLU A 111 33.81 18.28 -5.14
C GLU A 111 34.67 17.18 -5.79
N ASP A 112 34.46 15.92 -5.42
CA ASP A 112 35.13 14.78 -6.04
C ASP A 112 34.48 14.42 -7.38
N ALA A 113 33.15 14.51 -7.49
CA ALA A 113 32.42 14.28 -8.74
C ALA A 113 32.72 15.35 -9.81
N SER A 114 33.00 16.59 -9.42
CA SER A 114 33.37 17.65 -10.37
C SER A 114 34.70 17.35 -11.09
N LYS A 115 35.61 16.62 -10.43
CA LYS A 115 36.92 16.20 -10.98
C LYS A 115 36.84 14.91 -11.80
N LYS A 116 35.76 14.15 -11.68
CA LYS A 116 35.59 12.88 -12.39
C LYS A 116 35.20 13.13 -13.86
N GLU A 117 35.98 12.58 -14.78
CA GLU A 117 35.64 12.55 -16.20
C GLU A 117 35.06 11.18 -16.60
N PHE A 118 34.07 11.18 -17.48
CA PHE A 118 33.56 9.96 -18.09
C PHE A 118 34.43 9.58 -19.29
N SER A 119 34.64 8.28 -19.47
CA SER A 119 35.31 7.75 -20.66
C SER A 119 34.51 8.03 -21.93
N ALA A 120 35.19 8.03 -23.09
CA ALA A 120 34.54 8.22 -24.39
C ALA A 120 33.38 7.22 -24.62
N GLU A 121 33.53 5.98 -24.17
CA GLU A 121 32.50 4.94 -24.32
C GLU A 121 31.30 5.15 -23.40
N GLU A 122 31.52 5.60 -22.16
CA GLU A 122 30.41 6.01 -21.27
C GLU A 122 29.65 7.19 -21.86
N LYS A 123 30.36 8.20 -22.39
CA LYS A 123 29.76 9.37 -23.04
C LYS A 123 28.92 8.98 -24.26
N LYS A 124 29.45 8.12 -25.15
CA LYS A 124 28.72 7.57 -26.31
C LYS A 124 27.50 6.76 -25.90
N ARG A 125 27.61 5.94 -24.85
CA ARG A 125 26.48 5.15 -24.32
C ARG A 125 25.35 6.06 -23.84
N MET A 126 25.66 7.08 -23.04
CA MET A 126 24.66 8.05 -22.57
C MET A 126 23.97 8.73 -23.75
N LEU A 127 24.74 9.20 -24.74
CA LEU A 127 24.19 9.83 -25.94
C LEU A 127 23.29 8.87 -26.73
N LYS A 128 23.75 7.64 -26.95
CA LYS A 128 22.98 6.61 -27.67
C LYS A 128 21.62 6.35 -27.03
N MET A 129 21.58 6.17 -25.70
CA MET A 129 20.32 5.95 -24.97
C MET A 129 19.34 7.12 -25.16
N MET A 130 19.84 8.36 -25.13
CA MET A 130 18.99 9.54 -25.34
C MET A 130 18.49 9.66 -26.79
N ILE A 131 19.32 9.34 -27.79
CA ILE A 131 18.92 9.33 -29.21
C ILE A 131 17.86 8.26 -29.45
N GLU A 132 18.05 7.04 -28.93
CA GLU A 132 17.09 5.94 -29.06
C GLU A 132 15.75 6.30 -28.38
N SER A 133 15.79 6.95 -27.21
CA SER A 133 14.60 7.48 -26.54
C SER A 133 13.86 8.50 -27.40
N GLU A 134 14.55 9.49 -27.95
CA GLU A 134 13.95 10.51 -28.84
C GLU A 134 13.39 9.86 -30.12
N ALA A 135 14.09 8.85 -30.66
CA ALA A 135 13.66 8.10 -31.85
C ALA A 135 12.39 7.29 -31.59
N LEU A 136 12.25 6.65 -30.41
CA LEU A 136 11.05 5.91 -30.02
C LEU A 136 9.82 6.83 -29.95
N ASP A 137 9.97 7.99 -29.32
CA ASP A 137 8.90 8.98 -29.19
C ASP A 137 8.45 9.52 -30.56
N LYS A 138 9.41 9.85 -31.43
CA LYS A 138 9.13 10.27 -32.81
C LYS A 138 8.49 9.15 -33.63
N PHE A 139 8.93 7.91 -33.44
CA PHE A 139 8.34 6.75 -34.10
C PHE A 139 6.87 6.57 -33.70
N MET A 140 6.58 6.60 -32.39
CA MET A 140 5.20 6.51 -31.89
C MET A 140 4.35 7.70 -32.37
N GLY A 141 4.89 8.93 -32.35
CA GLY A 141 4.18 10.10 -32.87
C GLY A 141 3.85 10.01 -34.36
N SER A 142 4.68 9.33 -35.15
CA SER A 142 4.43 9.11 -36.57
C SER A 142 3.46 7.96 -36.85
N LYS A 143 3.60 6.82 -36.15
CA LYS A 143 2.78 5.62 -36.39
C LYS A 143 1.44 5.64 -35.67
N TYR A 144 1.36 6.33 -34.55
CA TYR A 144 0.17 6.40 -33.67
C TYR A 144 -0.13 7.86 -33.29
N PRO A 145 -0.45 8.75 -34.26
CA PRO A 145 -0.57 10.18 -34.02
C PRO A 145 -1.65 10.56 -32.99
N PHE A 146 -2.67 9.71 -32.80
CA PHE A 146 -3.76 9.94 -31.84
C PHE A 146 -3.55 9.26 -30.48
N PHE A 147 -2.45 8.54 -30.29
CA PHE A 147 -2.15 7.87 -29.03
C PHE A 147 -1.45 8.82 -28.06
N LYS A 148 -2.01 8.92 -26.85
CA LYS A 148 -1.44 9.72 -25.75
C LYS A 148 -0.32 8.92 -25.08
N ARG A 149 0.93 9.32 -25.31
CA ARG A 149 2.11 8.56 -24.87
C ARG A 149 2.84 9.16 -23.68
N TYR A 150 2.54 10.40 -23.32
CA TYR A 150 3.19 11.12 -22.22
C TYR A 150 4.72 11.11 -22.35
N SER A 151 5.14 11.57 -23.53
CA SER A 151 6.49 11.58 -24.08
C SER A 151 7.58 11.97 -23.08
N GLY A 152 8.74 11.34 -23.24
CA GLY A 152 9.98 11.68 -22.55
C GLY A 152 10.77 12.81 -23.23
N GLU A 153 10.31 13.34 -24.36
CA GLU A 153 10.98 14.41 -25.11
C GLU A 153 11.14 15.70 -24.27
N GLY A 154 12.39 16.15 -24.11
CA GLY A 154 12.80 17.22 -23.19
C GLY A 154 13.31 16.74 -21.83
N CYS A 155 13.30 15.43 -21.58
CA CYS A 155 13.77 14.76 -20.37
C CYS A 155 14.53 13.45 -20.69
N GLU A 156 15.17 13.35 -21.85
CA GLU A 156 15.86 12.13 -22.30
C GLU A 156 16.98 11.68 -21.35
N ALA A 157 17.59 12.62 -20.61
CA ALA A 157 18.59 12.34 -19.57
C ALA A 157 18.05 11.47 -18.40
N LEU A 158 16.73 11.24 -18.34
CA LEU A 158 16.11 10.27 -17.45
C LEU A 158 16.72 8.87 -17.58
N LEU A 159 17.02 8.44 -18.81
CA LEU A 159 17.56 7.10 -19.06
C LEU A 159 18.99 6.96 -18.50
N PRO A 160 19.95 7.85 -18.85
CA PRO A 160 21.26 7.91 -18.19
C PRO A 160 21.18 8.02 -16.66
N CYS A 161 20.17 8.73 -16.12
CA CYS A 161 19.95 8.82 -14.68
C CYS A 161 19.71 7.45 -14.05
N VAL A 162 18.74 6.68 -14.58
CA VAL A 162 18.43 5.34 -14.06
C VAL A 162 19.55 4.34 -14.34
N ASP A 163 20.23 4.44 -15.48
CA ASP A 163 21.40 3.61 -15.80
C ASP A 163 22.57 3.84 -14.80
N SER A 164 22.80 5.11 -14.44
CA SER A 164 23.77 5.49 -13.40
C SER A 164 23.35 4.96 -12.03
N MET A 165 22.05 4.99 -11.69
CA MET A 165 21.55 4.39 -10.45
C MET A 165 21.86 2.90 -10.39
N VAL A 166 21.56 2.14 -11.45
CA VAL A 166 21.84 0.69 -11.50
C VAL A 166 23.34 0.42 -11.36
N SER A 167 24.16 1.20 -12.05
CA SER A 167 25.63 1.09 -11.98
C SER A 167 26.16 1.45 -10.59
N ALA A 168 25.60 2.45 -9.92
CA ALA A 168 25.94 2.83 -8.56
C ALA A 168 25.49 1.76 -7.53
N CYS A 169 24.32 1.14 -7.73
CA CYS A 169 23.85 0.04 -6.91
C CYS A 169 24.81 -1.16 -6.97
N ALA A 170 25.22 -1.55 -8.18
CA ALA A 170 26.18 -2.63 -8.39
C ALA A 170 27.53 -2.38 -7.69
N ARG A 171 28.02 -1.13 -7.71
CA ARG A 171 29.27 -0.74 -7.01
C ARG A 171 29.13 -0.70 -5.50
N ASN A 172 27.92 -0.51 -4.97
CA ASN A 172 27.66 -0.32 -3.54
C ASN A 172 26.88 -1.49 -2.93
N SER A 173 27.02 -2.70 -3.48
CA SER A 173 26.45 -3.96 -2.96
C SER A 173 24.92 -3.98 -2.82
N ALA A 174 24.22 -3.19 -3.64
CA ALA A 174 22.77 -3.28 -3.78
C ALA A 174 22.43 -4.15 -4.99
N ASN A 175 21.65 -5.21 -4.75
CA ASN A 175 21.35 -6.25 -5.73
C ASN A 175 19.93 -6.12 -6.31
N ASN A 176 19.07 -5.30 -5.69
CA ASN A 176 17.70 -5.13 -6.11
C ASN A 176 17.29 -3.66 -6.10
N VAL A 177 16.56 -3.22 -7.14
CA VAL A 177 15.91 -1.91 -7.20
C VAL A 177 14.43 -2.12 -7.50
N VAL A 178 13.55 -1.55 -6.68
CA VAL A 178 12.11 -1.50 -6.94
C VAL A 178 11.74 -0.09 -7.35
N ILE A 179 11.12 0.06 -8.51
CA ILE A 179 10.76 1.37 -9.08
C ILE A 179 9.25 1.59 -8.97
N GLY A 180 8.86 2.69 -8.32
CA GLY A 180 7.53 3.28 -8.46
C GLY A 180 7.61 4.50 -9.38
N MET A 181 6.84 4.56 -10.45
CA MET A 181 6.95 5.62 -11.47
C MET A 181 5.59 6.01 -12.05
N PRO A 182 5.33 7.28 -12.38
CA PRO A 182 4.12 7.72 -13.08
C PRO A 182 4.23 7.49 -14.60
N HIS A 183 3.52 8.29 -15.40
CA HIS A 183 3.43 8.16 -16.85
C HIS A 183 4.63 8.76 -17.62
N ARG A 184 5.26 9.84 -17.12
CA ARG A 184 6.25 10.65 -17.87
C ARG A 184 7.47 9.84 -18.26
N GLY A 185 7.68 9.61 -19.56
CA GLY A 185 8.85 8.89 -20.07
C GLY A 185 8.89 7.40 -19.72
N ARG A 186 7.76 6.82 -19.28
CA ARG A 186 7.69 5.42 -18.82
C ARG A 186 8.00 4.43 -19.94
N PHE A 187 7.51 4.69 -21.16
CA PHE A 187 7.78 3.83 -22.32
C PHE A 187 9.26 3.85 -22.70
N ASN A 188 9.87 5.03 -22.62
CA ASN A 188 11.30 5.20 -22.87
C ASN A 188 12.13 4.41 -21.85
N LEU A 189 11.76 4.44 -20.56
CA LEU A 189 12.43 3.64 -19.53
C LEU A 189 12.23 2.13 -19.77
N LEU A 190 10.98 1.70 -20.03
CA LEU A 190 10.63 0.30 -20.29
C LEU A 190 11.47 -0.28 -21.44
N VAL A 191 11.45 0.38 -22.60
CA VAL A 191 12.11 -0.11 -23.83
C VAL A 191 13.61 0.14 -23.80
N GLY A 192 14.05 1.29 -23.27
CA GLY A 192 15.44 1.73 -23.34
C GLY A 192 16.36 1.21 -22.23
N VAL A 193 15.81 0.85 -21.06
CA VAL A 193 16.60 0.41 -19.89
C VAL A 193 16.13 -0.94 -19.36
N LEU A 194 14.82 -1.18 -19.31
CA LEU A 194 14.25 -2.35 -18.65
C LEU A 194 14.02 -3.56 -19.57
N ASP A 195 14.57 -3.54 -20.79
CA ASP A 195 14.47 -4.61 -21.78
C ASP A 195 13.01 -5.06 -22.04
N PHE A 196 12.08 -4.10 -22.01
CA PHE A 196 10.69 -4.37 -22.37
C PHE A 196 10.57 -4.45 -23.89
N PRO A 197 10.01 -5.54 -24.46
CA PRO A 197 9.92 -5.69 -25.91
C PRO A 197 9.09 -4.57 -26.55
N ALA A 198 9.65 -3.84 -27.51
CA ALA A 198 8.94 -2.76 -28.18
C ALA A 198 7.68 -3.27 -28.90
N ARG A 199 7.72 -4.47 -29.50
CA ARG A 199 6.54 -5.14 -30.06
C ARG A 199 5.41 -5.34 -29.05
N ALA A 200 5.71 -5.61 -27.77
CA ALA A 200 4.70 -5.78 -26.73
C ALA A 200 4.02 -4.43 -26.41
N LEU A 201 4.81 -3.35 -26.34
CA LEU A 201 4.29 -1.99 -26.17
C LEU A 201 3.39 -1.61 -27.36
N PHE A 202 3.87 -1.82 -28.59
CA PHE A 202 3.11 -1.51 -29.81
C PHE A 202 1.83 -2.32 -29.91
N SER A 203 1.85 -3.60 -29.55
CA SER A 203 0.65 -4.45 -29.47
C SER A 203 -0.39 -3.86 -28.52
N LYS A 204 0.03 -3.40 -27.33
CA LYS A 204 -0.88 -2.73 -26.39
C LYS A 204 -1.42 -1.40 -26.90
N ILE A 205 -0.58 -0.61 -27.59
CA ILE A 205 -0.99 0.65 -28.24
C ILE A 205 -2.05 0.40 -29.33
N GLU A 206 -1.97 -0.74 -30.02
CA GLU A 206 -2.95 -1.17 -31.04
C GLU A 206 -4.26 -1.74 -30.45
N GLY A 207 -4.36 -1.83 -29.12
CA GLY A 207 -5.55 -2.27 -28.42
C GLY A 207 -5.59 -3.76 -28.08
N ASN A 208 -4.50 -4.49 -28.29
CA ASN A 208 -4.42 -5.89 -27.88
C ASN A 208 -4.21 -6.02 -26.36
N CYS A 209 -4.60 -7.17 -25.83
CA CYS A 209 -4.44 -7.50 -24.41
C CYS A 209 -2.96 -7.74 -24.06
N GLU A 210 -2.49 -7.09 -23.00
CA GLU A 210 -1.17 -7.28 -22.38
C GLU A 210 -1.12 -8.49 -21.44
N LEU A 211 -2.26 -9.11 -21.17
CA LEU A 211 -2.35 -10.33 -20.39
C LEU A 211 -2.21 -11.56 -21.30
N PRO A 212 -1.69 -12.68 -20.78
CA PRO A 212 -1.67 -13.94 -21.51
C PRO A 212 -3.08 -14.36 -21.98
N PRO A 213 -3.22 -15.05 -23.13
CA PRO A 213 -4.52 -15.40 -23.70
C PRO A 213 -5.46 -16.17 -22.77
N GLN A 214 -4.93 -16.95 -21.81
CA GLN A 214 -5.76 -17.66 -20.84
C GLN A 214 -6.48 -16.75 -19.81
N TYR A 215 -6.18 -15.45 -19.80
CA TYR A 215 -6.76 -14.44 -18.92
C TYR A 215 -7.53 -13.37 -19.70
N ASP A 216 -8.04 -13.69 -20.89
CA ASP A 216 -8.79 -12.77 -21.76
C ASP A 216 -10.06 -12.18 -21.13
N ALA A 217 -10.63 -12.86 -20.12
CA ALA A 217 -11.76 -12.39 -19.33
C ALA A 217 -11.41 -11.21 -18.41
N PHE A 218 -10.13 -10.99 -18.11
CA PHE A 218 -9.69 -9.87 -17.30
C PHE A 218 -9.55 -8.59 -18.14
N PRO A 219 -9.96 -7.43 -17.60
CA PRO A 219 -10.00 -6.19 -18.37
C PRO A 219 -8.62 -5.61 -18.72
N GLY A 220 -7.56 -6.00 -18.02
CA GLY A 220 -6.23 -5.39 -18.16
C GLY A 220 -6.22 -3.92 -17.70
N ASP A 221 -5.24 -3.15 -18.18
CA ASP A 221 -5.10 -1.72 -17.86
C ASP A 221 -4.61 -0.90 -19.06
N VAL A 222 -4.35 0.39 -18.91
CA VAL A 222 -3.77 1.24 -19.97
C VAL A 222 -2.26 1.05 -20.11
N ALA A 223 -1.72 1.35 -21.30
CA ALA A 223 -0.30 1.19 -21.59
C ALA A 223 0.62 1.90 -20.59
N SER A 224 0.24 3.12 -20.13
CA SER A 224 1.03 3.90 -19.16
C SER A 224 1.19 3.25 -17.78
N HIS A 225 0.56 2.10 -17.53
CA HIS A 225 0.67 1.34 -16.29
C HIS A 225 1.48 0.04 -16.45
N LEU A 226 1.93 -0.30 -17.67
CA LEU A 226 2.75 -1.48 -17.96
C LEU A 226 3.98 -1.54 -17.04
N ALA A 227 4.31 -2.73 -16.57
CA ALA A 227 5.40 -2.98 -15.63
C ALA A 227 6.36 -4.03 -16.17
N GLN A 228 7.57 -4.09 -15.61
CA GLN A 228 8.58 -5.05 -16.03
C GLN A 228 9.53 -5.40 -14.88
N SER A 229 10.00 -6.64 -14.86
CA SER A 229 11.11 -7.07 -14.00
C SER A 229 12.20 -7.72 -14.82
N VAL A 230 13.43 -7.21 -14.69
CA VAL A 230 14.59 -7.63 -15.48
C VAL A 230 15.83 -7.68 -14.59
N LYS A 231 16.85 -8.44 -15.00
CA LYS A 231 18.17 -8.43 -14.36
C LYS A 231 19.17 -7.68 -15.24
N LEU A 232 19.66 -6.54 -14.76
CA LEU A 232 20.65 -5.69 -15.44
C LEU A 232 22.02 -5.92 -14.78
N GLY A 233 22.87 -6.73 -15.42
CA GLY A 233 24.13 -7.16 -14.82
C GLY A 233 23.89 -7.97 -13.53
N SER A 234 24.38 -7.48 -12.40
CA SER A 234 24.14 -8.09 -11.08
C SER A 234 22.87 -7.60 -10.37
N VAL A 235 22.21 -6.55 -10.88
CA VAL A 235 21.10 -5.88 -10.20
C VAL A 235 19.76 -6.29 -10.81
N SER A 236 18.85 -6.81 -10.00
CA SER A 236 17.46 -7.04 -10.38
C SER A 236 16.65 -5.77 -10.24
N VAL A 237 15.98 -5.34 -11.31
CA VAL A 237 15.17 -4.12 -11.35
C VAL A 237 13.71 -4.48 -11.62
N SER A 238 12.81 -3.99 -10.77
CA SER A 238 11.37 -4.24 -10.87
C SER A 238 10.59 -2.92 -10.88
N LEU A 239 10.10 -2.51 -12.05
CA LEU A 239 9.10 -1.45 -12.16
C LEU A 239 7.73 -2.02 -11.79
N LEU A 240 6.98 -1.30 -10.94
CA LEU A 240 5.66 -1.72 -10.48
C LEU A 240 4.53 -1.16 -11.36
N HIS A 241 3.42 -1.89 -11.44
CA HIS A 241 2.17 -1.36 -11.94
C HIS A 241 1.64 -0.30 -10.97
N ASN A 242 0.94 0.70 -11.49
CA ASN A 242 0.32 1.76 -10.71
C ASN A 242 -0.94 2.26 -11.42
N PRO A 243 -1.94 2.78 -10.69
CA PRO A 243 -3.05 3.48 -11.31
C PRO A 243 -2.64 4.88 -11.78
N SER A 244 -3.58 5.58 -12.43
CA SER A 244 -3.43 6.99 -12.81
C SER A 244 -3.39 7.96 -11.62
N HIS A 245 -3.86 7.53 -10.44
CA HIS A 245 -3.80 8.28 -9.20
C HIS A 245 -2.33 8.46 -8.80
N LEU A 246 -1.79 9.64 -9.15
CA LEU A 246 -0.36 9.94 -9.00
C LEU A 246 0.06 9.79 -7.54
N GLU A 247 1.32 9.38 -7.34
CA GLU A 247 1.94 9.19 -6.03
C GLU A 247 1.37 8.04 -5.16
N ALA A 248 0.21 7.46 -5.50
CA ALA A 248 -0.33 6.29 -4.79
C ALA A 248 0.62 5.06 -4.82
N ILE A 249 1.50 4.99 -5.82
CA ILE A 249 2.52 3.94 -5.95
C ILE A 249 3.68 4.09 -4.96
N HIS A 250 3.89 5.28 -4.39
CA HIS A 250 5.02 5.57 -3.51
C HIS A 250 5.08 4.61 -2.31
N PRO A 251 4.09 4.57 -1.40
CA PRO A 251 4.15 3.66 -0.26
C PRO A 251 4.13 2.18 -0.69
N VAL A 252 3.46 1.83 -1.78
CA VAL A 252 3.41 0.46 -2.33
C VAL A 252 4.80 -0.02 -2.74
N ALA A 253 5.60 0.83 -3.40
CA ALA A 253 6.98 0.48 -3.76
C ALA A 253 7.85 0.25 -2.52
N VAL A 254 7.72 1.10 -1.51
CA VAL A 254 8.46 1.00 -0.25
C VAL A 254 8.07 -0.26 0.53
N GLY A 255 6.78 -0.57 0.66
CA GLY A 255 6.30 -1.79 1.32
C GLY A 255 6.81 -3.07 0.66
N LYS A 256 6.87 -3.11 -0.67
CA LYS A 256 7.45 -4.23 -1.41
C LYS A 256 8.95 -4.39 -1.14
N VAL A 257 9.69 -3.28 -1.05
CA VAL A 257 11.11 -3.29 -0.66
C VAL A 257 11.27 -3.86 0.74
N ARG A 258 10.45 -3.40 1.70
CA ARG A 258 10.50 -3.90 3.08
C ARG A 258 10.41 -5.42 3.13
N ARG A 259 9.42 -6.03 2.47
CA ARG A 259 9.29 -7.50 2.47
C ARG A 259 10.49 -8.18 1.82
N LYS A 260 11.03 -7.64 0.73
CA LYS A 260 12.24 -8.19 0.09
C LYS A 260 13.46 -8.18 1.02
N GLN A 261 13.62 -7.15 1.84
CA GLN A 261 14.71 -7.05 2.81
C GLN A 261 14.57 -8.07 3.94
N GLU A 262 13.35 -8.27 4.45
CA GLU A 262 13.08 -9.28 5.47
C GLU A 262 13.30 -10.70 4.95
N LEU A 263 12.86 -10.99 3.72
CA LEU A 263 13.15 -12.27 3.06
C LEU A 263 14.64 -12.50 2.85
N PHE A 264 15.39 -11.47 2.47
CA PHE A 264 16.84 -11.57 2.29
C PHE A 264 17.58 -11.88 3.59
N SER A 265 17.12 -11.32 4.72
CA SER A 265 17.74 -11.54 6.03
C SER A 265 17.12 -12.66 6.86
N ALA A 266 16.01 -13.24 6.39
CA ALA A 266 15.17 -14.16 7.15
C ALA A 266 14.82 -13.63 8.57
N SER A 267 14.61 -12.32 8.70
CA SER A 267 14.40 -11.66 10.00
C SER A 267 13.49 -10.43 9.89
N SER A 268 12.78 -10.12 10.97
CA SER A 268 12.05 -8.86 11.15
C SER A 268 12.35 -8.23 12.53
N PRO A 269 12.81 -6.97 12.61
CA PRO A 269 13.20 -6.12 11.49
C PRO A 269 14.40 -6.71 10.72
N PRO A 270 14.57 -6.36 9.44
CA PRO A 270 15.63 -6.89 8.61
C PRO A 270 17.00 -6.47 9.12
N HIS A 271 17.98 -7.36 8.98
CA HIS A 271 19.38 -7.06 9.32
C HIS A 271 19.89 -5.84 8.53
N PRO A 272 20.77 -4.98 9.09
CA PRO A 272 21.27 -3.78 8.41
C PRO A 272 21.87 -4.01 7.02
N GLU A 273 22.45 -5.20 6.77
CA GLU A 273 22.94 -5.59 5.44
C GLU A 273 21.80 -5.69 4.41
N ALA A 274 20.64 -6.21 4.81
CA ALA A 274 19.47 -6.33 3.95
C ALA A 274 18.89 -4.96 3.58
N LEU A 275 18.94 -3.99 4.51
CA LEU A 275 18.54 -2.61 4.22
C LEU A 275 19.35 -2.01 3.05
N ARG A 276 20.61 -2.44 2.88
CA ARG A 276 21.51 -2.03 1.80
C ARG A 276 21.39 -2.86 0.53
N SER A 277 20.76 -4.04 0.58
CA SER A 277 20.69 -4.98 -0.54
C SER A 277 19.57 -4.68 -1.54
N THR A 278 18.49 -4.03 -1.07
CA THR A 278 17.32 -3.65 -1.88
C THR A 278 16.99 -2.18 -1.68
N ILE A 279 16.92 -1.41 -2.77
CA ILE A 279 16.69 0.04 -2.78
C ILE A 279 15.35 0.38 -3.45
N PRO A 280 14.51 1.24 -2.85
CA PRO A 280 13.40 1.85 -3.56
C PRO A 280 13.89 3.06 -4.39
N LEU A 281 13.53 3.08 -5.68
CA LEU A 281 13.55 4.28 -6.51
C LEU A 281 12.11 4.75 -6.70
N VAL A 282 11.75 5.91 -6.16
CA VAL A 282 10.41 6.48 -6.38
C VAL A 282 10.54 7.71 -7.25
N MET A 283 9.90 7.65 -8.42
CA MET A 283 9.91 8.71 -9.41
C MET A 283 8.61 9.51 -9.31
N HIS A 284 8.72 10.83 -9.43
CA HIS A 284 7.61 11.75 -9.22
C HIS A 284 7.47 12.74 -10.37
N GLY A 285 6.26 13.25 -10.60
CA GLY A 285 6.06 14.47 -11.39
C GLY A 285 6.09 15.70 -10.46
N ASP A 286 6.56 16.85 -10.94
CA ASP A 286 6.77 18.02 -10.08
C ASP A 286 5.52 18.50 -9.35
N ALA A 287 4.41 18.68 -10.06
CA ALA A 287 3.17 19.15 -9.46
C ALA A 287 2.53 18.10 -8.54
N ALA A 288 2.64 16.81 -8.89
CA ALA A 288 2.05 15.74 -8.09
C ALA A 288 2.82 15.54 -6.78
N PHE A 289 4.15 15.59 -6.83
CA PHE A 289 5.01 15.54 -5.65
C PHE A 289 4.61 16.60 -4.61
N ALA A 290 4.38 17.83 -5.06
CA ALA A 290 4.02 18.94 -4.18
C ALA A 290 2.56 18.92 -3.71
N GLY A 291 1.65 18.33 -4.50
CA GLY A 291 0.21 18.44 -4.30
C GLY A 291 -0.48 17.23 -3.66
N GLN A 292 0.12 16.04 -3.70
CA GLN A 292 -0.50 14.82 -3.17
C GLN A 292 -0.09 14.56 -1.71
N GLY A 293 -1.06 14.50 -0.80
CA GLY A 293 -0.83 14.29 0.64
C GLY A 293 -0.10 12.99 0.97
N ILE A 294 -0.35 11.92 0.21
CA ILE A 294 0.30 10.62 0.39
C ILE A 294 1.83 10.68 0.29
N VAL A 295 2.39 11.66 -0.44
CA VAL A 295 3.85 11.88 -0.50
C VAL A 295 4.38 12.30 0.87
N ALA A 296 3.71 13.25 1.52
CA ALA A 296 4.10 13.72 2.85
C ALA A 296 3.94 12.61 3.89
N GLU A 297 2.86 11.81 3.81
CA GLU A 297 2.65 10.66 4.68
C GLU A 297 3.77 9.61 4.52
N ALA A 298 4.09 9.23 3.29
CA ALA A 298 5.13 8.23 3.01
C ALA A 298 6.53 8.70 3.44
N ILE A 299 6.88 9.98 3.22
CA ILE A 299 8.15 10.55 3.69
C ILE A 299 8.20 10.57 5.23
N ASN A 300 7.08 10.87 5.91
CA ASN A 300 7.01 10.82 7.37
C ASN A 300 7.19 9.39 7.93
N MET A 301 6.82 8.36 7.17
CA MET A 301 7.02 6.96 7.54
C MET A 301 8.47 6.47 7.40
N ALA A 302 9.33 7.18 6.65
CA ALA A 302 10.65 6.69 6.21
C ALA A 302 11.58 6.22 7.35
N SER A 303 11.45 6.80 8.55
CA SER A 303 12.23 6.40 9.74
C SER A 303 11.38 5.77 10.86
N SER A 304 10.10 5.48 10.58
CA SER A 304 9.22 4.85 11.56
C SER A 304 9.55 3.37 11.71
N PRO A 305 9.62 2.83 12.95
CA PRO A 305 9.73 1.40 13.18
C PRO A 305 8.64 0.63 12.41
N GLY A 306 9.03 -0.47 11.77
CA GLY A 306 8.13 -1.29 10.94
C GLY A 306 7.96 -0.83 9.49
N PHE A 307 8.40 0.38 9.14
CA PHE A 307 8.30 0.95 7.78
C PHE A 307 9.65 1.36 7.18
N ASP A 308 10.67 1.59 8.02
CA ASP A 308 12.02 1.89 7.57
C ASP A 308 12.60 0.79 6.64
N VAL A 309 13.13 1.25 5.50
CA VAL A 309 13.77 0.44 4.46
C VAL A 309 15.23 0.85 4.21
N GLY A 310 15.84 1.64 5.10
CA GLY A 310 17.18 2.19 4.92
C GLY A 310 17.22 3.34 3.92
N GLY A 311 16.13 4.10 3.82
CA GLY A 311 16.01 5.26 2.93
C GLY A 311 15.65 4.94 1.48
N THR A 312 14.97 5.89 0.86
CA THR A 312 14.48 5.89 -0.52
C THR A 312 15.26 6.88 -1.38
N VAL A 313 15.59 6.49 -2.61
CA VAL A 313 16.08 7.43 -3.62
C VAL A 313 14.88 8.00 -4.35
N HIS A 314 14.61 9.29 -4.21
CA HIS A 314 13.53 9.99 -4.90
C HIS A 314 14.05 10.69 -6.14
N LEU A 315 13.37 10.53 -7.28
CA LEU A 315 13.68 11.23 -8.52
C LEU A 315 12.47 12.05 -8.98
N VAL A 316 12.52 13.35 -8.79
CA VAL A 316 11.47 14.28 -9.26
C VAL A 316 11.80 14.69 -10.68
N VAL A 317 10.96 14.28 -11.63
CA VAL A 317 11.02 14.73 -13.03
C VAL A 317 10.35 16.10 -13.11
N ASN A 318 11.14 17.15 -12.89
CA ASN A 318 10.68 18.53 -12.85
C ASN A 318 10.71 19.16 -14.24
N ASN A 319 9.64 18.92 -15.00
CA ASN A 319 9.43 19.57 -16.30
C ASN A 319 8.79 20.98 -16.18
N GLN A 320 8.65 21.47 -14.94
CA GLN A 320 8.23 22.82 -14.56
C GLN A 320 6.72 23.12 -14.79
N VAL A 321 5.91 22.12 -15.18
CA VAL A 321 4.47 22.29 -15.42
C VAL A 321 3.64 21.01 -15.19
N GLY A 322 2.68 21.07 -14.27
CA GLY A 322 1.68 20.03 -14.04
C GLY A 322 0.42 20.24 -14.86
N PHE A 323 0.22 19.48 -15.92
CA PHE A 323 -0.85 19.75 -16.91
C PHE A 323 -0.69 21.17 -17.51
N THR A 324 -1.44 22.14 -16.99
CA THR A 324 -1.38 23.59 -17.30
C THR A 324 -0.99 24.44 -16.07
N ALA A 325 -0.79 23.82 -14.91
CA ALA A 325 -0.40 24.50 -13.68
C ALA A 325 1.13 24.66 -13.64
N GLU A 326 1.61 25.89 -13.83
CA GLU A 326 3.02 26.23 -13.66
C GLU A 326 3.46 26.16 -12.19
N ALA A 327 4.77 26.21 -11.97
CA ALA A 327 5.41 26.18 -10.66
C ALA A 327 4.79 27.11 -9.59
N HIS A 328 4.39 28.33 -9.98
CA HIS A 328 3.90 29.34 -9.03
C HIS A 328 2.47 29.08 -8.52
N VAL A 329 1.72 28.18 -9.16
CA VAL A 329 0.38 27.74 -8.71
C VAL A 329 0.37 26.30 -8.20
N SER A 330 1.37 25.48 -8.55
CA SER A 330 1.43 24.08 -8.12
C SER A 330 2.03 23.88 -6.72
N ARG A 331 2.72 24.88 -6.16
CA ARG A 331 3.35 24.80 -4.83
C ARG A 331 3.55 26.18 -4.19
N SER A 332 3.86 26.16 -2.88
CA SER A 332 4.11 27.36 -2.07
C SER A 332 5.58 27.57 -1.70
N SER A 333 6.51 26.94 -2.43
CA SER A 333 7.94 26.92 -2.14
C SER A 333 8.79 27.05 -3.41
N MET A 334 10.08 27.37 -3.27
CA MET A 334 10.96 27.61 -4.42
C MET A 334 11.24 26.33 -5.20
N PHE A 335 11.66 25.28 -4.50
CA PHE A 335 11.94 23.97 -5.07
C PHE A 335 10.76 23.04 -4.84
N VAL A 336 10.56 22.12 -5.77
CA VAL A 336 9.50 21.11 -5.68
C VAL A 336 9.77 20.18 -4.50
N SER A 337 11.04 19.81 -4.33
CA SER A 337 11.54 18.91 -3.29
C SER A 337 11.61 19.54 -1.88
N ASP A 338 11.13 20.78 -1.68
CA ASP A 338 11.19 21.45 -0.37
C ASP A 338 10.41 20.69 0.74
N ALA A 339 9.44 19.84 0.39
CA ALA A 339 8.77 18.94 1.34
C ALA A 339 9.75 17.99 2.06
N ALA A 340 10.85 17.60 1.40
CA ALA A 340 11.90 16.76 1.99
C ALA A 340 12.63 17.42 3.17
N LYS A 341 12.58 18.76 3.26
CA LYS A 341 13.23 19.51 4.34
C LYS A 341 12.62 19.19 5.70
N GLY A 342 11.34 18.84 5.74
CA GLY A 342 10.63 18.48 6.98
C GLY A 342 11.20 17.25 7.69
N VAL A 343 11.86 16.35 6.95
CA VAL A 343 12.53 15.15 7.50
C VAL A 343 14.05 15.23 7.44
N GLY A 344 14.61 16.40 7.13
CA GLY A 344 16.06 16.62 7.10
C GLY A 344 16.80 15.86 6.00
N SER A 345 16.13 15.50 4.90
CA SER A 345 16.72 14.77 3.77
C SER A 345 17.40 15.70 2.77
N PRO A 346 18.60 15.39 2.25
CA PRO A 346 19.29 16.24 1.29
C PRO A 346 18.61 16.28 -0.07
N ILE A 347 18.79 17.40 -0.77
CA ILE A 347 18.24 17.64 -2.10
C ILE A 347 19.37 17.97 -3.07
N ILE A 348 19.38 17.28 -4.21
CA ILE A 348 20.31 17.47 -5.33
C ILE A 348 19.47 17.83 -6.56
N ALA A 349 19.43 19.10 -6.94
CA ALA A 349 18.81 19.51 -8.20
C ALA A 349 19.87 19.49 -9.32
N VAL A 350 19.48 19.07 -10.53
CA VAL A 350 20.41 18.87 -11.64
C VAL A 350 19.78 19.27 -12.97
N ASN A 351 20.59 19.86 -13.85
CA ASN A 351 20.18 20.28 -15.20
C ASN A 351 19.97 19.05 -16.11
N GLY A 352 18.77 18.88 -16.65
CA GLY A 352 18.42 17.79 -17.56
C GLY A 352 19.09 17.85 -18.94
N ASP A 353 19.69 18.98 -19.33
CA ASP A 353 20.48 19.10 -20.57
C ASP A 353 21.94 18.64 -20.38
N ASP A 354 22.37 18.33 -19.16
CA ASP A 354 23.72 17.83 -18.84
C ASP A 354 23.69 16.38 -18.31
N PRO A 355 23.69 15.37 -19.21
CA PRO A 355 23.54 13.96 -18.83
C PRO A 355 24.71 13.43 -17.97
N GLU A 356 25.90 14.04 -18.08
CA GLU A 356 27.04 13.69 -17.24
C GLU A 356 26.81 14.15 -15.80
N ALA A 357 26.33 15.40 -15.62
CA ALA A 357 25.95 15.91 -14.30
C ALA A 357 24.80 15.11 -13.69
N VAL A 358 23.79 14.74 -14.48
CA VAL A 358 22.68 13.87 -14.05
C VAL A 358 23.20 12.53 -13.53
N SER A 359 24.12 11.90 -14.27
CA SER A 359 24.72 10.63 -13.87
C SER A 359 25.52 10.76 -12.57
N LYS A 360 26.27 11.85 -12.40
CA LYS A 360 27.01 12.15 -11.17
C LYS A 360 26.08 12.38 -9.97
N ALA A 361 25.03 13.19 -10.14
CA ALA A 361 24.04 13.49 -9.10
C ALA A 361 23.36 12.21 -8.58
N MET A 362 22.94 11.33 -9.48
CA MET A 362 22.32 10.06 -9.10
C MET A 362 23.31 9.11 -8.39
N SER A 363 24.57 9.05 -8.85
CA SER A 363 25.61 8.28 -8.14
C SER A 363 25.82 8.78 -6.70
N ILE A 364 25.90 10.11 -6.49
CA ILE A 364 26.02 10.71 -5.16
C ILE A 364 24.81 10.34 -4.28
N ALA A 365 23.60 10.38 -4.85
CA ALA A 365 22.38 10.02 -4.12
C ALA A 365 22.41 8.57 -3.63
N VAL A 366 22.76 7.61 -4.50
CA VAL A 366 22.89 6.20 -4.13
C VAL A 366 23.97 6.00 -3.06
N GLU A 367 25.14 6.64 -3.21
CA GLU A 367 26.24 6.54 -2.26
C GLU A 367 25.86 7.13 -0.89
N TYR A 368 25.14 8.26 -0.86
CA TYR A 368 24.58 8.84 0.36
C TYR A 368 23.61 7.87 1.05
N ARG A 369 22.63 7.34 0.30
CA ARG A 369 21.63 6.41 0.83
C ARG A 369 22.28 5.15 1.40
N GLN A 370 23.22 4.55 0.67
CA GLN A 370 23.93 3.35 1.14
C GLN A 370 24.74 3.61 2.40
N LYS A 371 25.33 4.80 2.54
CA LYS A 371 26.12 5.18 3.70
C LYS A 371 25.27 5.50 4.94
N TYR A 372 24.21 6.29 4.78
CA TYR A 372 23.46 6.86 5.91
C TYR A 372 22.10 6.21 6.15
N GLY A 373 21.57 5.43 5.22
CA GLY A 373 20.27 4.76 5.39
C GLY A 373 19.08 5.71 5.44
N LYS A 374 19.14 6.85 4.73
CA LYS A 374 18.15 7.92 4.75
C LYS A 374 17.70 8.29 3.34
N ASP A 375 16.50 8.85 3.25
CA ASP A 375 15.95 9.37 2.00
C ASP A 375 16.86 10.46 1.40
N VAL A 376 16.90 10.51 0.07
CA VAL A 376 17.62 11.52 -0.71
C VAL A 376 16.84 11.87 -1.96
N PHE A 377 16.81 13.16 -2.31
CA PHE A 377 15.99 13.68 -3.38
C PHE A 377 16.87 14.19 -4.52
N VAL A 378 16.66 13.65 -5.71
CA VAL A 378 17.23 14.14 -6.97
C VAL A 378 16.13 14.84 -7.76
N GLU A 379 16.29 16.13 -8.00
CA GLU A 379 15.36 16.93 -8.80
C GLU A 379 15.95 17.14 -10.19
N LEU A 380 15.47 16.36 -11.16
CA LEU A 380 15.88 16.46 -12.57
C LEU A 380 15.08 17.59 -13.22
N ILE A 381 15.70 18.76 -13.33
CA ILE A 381 15.05 19.95 -13.90
C ILE A 381 15.17 19.88 -15.43
N CYS A 382 14.04 19.71 -16.08
CA CYS A 382 13.92 19.45 -17.50
C CYS A 382 12.78 20.31 -18.10
N TYR A 383 12.26 19.90 -19.25
CA TYR A 383 11.06 20.50 -19.84
C TYR A 383 10.21 19.43 -20.55
N ARG A 384 8.99 19.80 -20.94
CA ARG A 384 8.08 18.94 -21.69
C ARG A 384 7.96 19.45 -23.12
N ARG A 385 8.39 18.69 -24.13
CA ARG A 385 8.38 19.13 -25.54
C ARG A 385 6.97 19.47 -26.05
N HIS A 386 6.01 18.62 -25.72
CA HIS A 386 4.62 18.68 -26.18
C HIS A 386 3.67 19.17 -25.08
N GLY A 387 2.36 19.19 -25.35
CA GLY A 387 1.33 19.34 -24.32
C GLY A 387 1.38 18.26 -23.23
N HIS A 388 0.42 18.28 -22.29
CA HIS A 388 0.41 17.28 -21.21
C HIS A 388 0.32 15.86 -21.77
N ASN A 389 -0.56 15.70 -22.74
CA ASN A 389 -0.48 14.68 -23.77
C ASN A 389 -0.22 15.35 -25.13
N GLU A 390 0.16 14.55 -26.14
CA GLU A 390 0.66 15.05 -27.41
C GLU A 390 -0.43 15.64 -28.34
N LEU A 391 -1.70 15.52 -27.94
CA LEU A 391 -2.83 16.14 -28.63
C LEU A 391 -3.27 17.47 -28.00
N ASP A 392 -2.73 17.83 -26.83
CA ASP A 392 -3.04 19.11 -26.18
C ASP A 392 -2.17 20.23 -26.76
N GLU A 393 -2.74 21.42 -26.95
CA GLU A 393 -2.00 22.64 -27.33
C GLU A 393 -1.62 23.45 -26.08
N PRO A 394 -0.36 23.38 -25.62
CA PRO A 394 0.06 24.03 -24.38
C PRO A 394 0.21 25.55 -24.49
N ALA A 395 0.38 26.11 -25.69
CA ALA A 395 0.54 27.55 -25.87
C ALA A 395 -0.71 28.35 -25.48
N PHE A 396 -1.87 27.70 -25.33
CA PHE A 396 -3.06 28.34 -24.78
C PHE A 396 -2.88 28.84 -23.35
N THR A 397 -1.97 28.23 -22.58
CA THR A 397 -1.76 28.58 -21.16
C THR A 397 -0.30 28.87 -20.80
N GLN A 398 0.68 28.31 -21.53
CA GLN A 398 2.12 28.55 -21.32
C GLN A 398 2.84 29.11 -22.58
N PRO A 399 2.36 30.19 -23.22
CA PRO A 399 2.87 30.63 -24.52
C PRO A 399 4.36 31.00 -24.52
N LEU A 400 4.86 31.63 -23.45
CA LEU A 400 6.27 32.04 -23.35
C LEU A 400 7.21 30.85 -23.13
N MET A 401 6.82 29.92 -22.25
CA MET A 401 7.56 28.68 -22.02
C MET A 401 7.67 27.88 -23.31
N TYR A 402 6.57 27.70 -24.04
CA TYR A 402 6.57 26.92 -25.27
C TYR A 402 7.20 27.65 -26.45
N LYS A 403 7.26 28.99 -26.44
CA LYS A 403 8.11 29.73 -27.38
C LYS A 403 9.58 29.33 -27.19
N ASN A 404 10.07 29.29 -25.95
CA ASN A 404 11.44 28.86 -25.64
C ASN A 404 11.68 27.39 -26.00
N ILE A 405 10.73 26.50 -25.65
CA ILE A 405 10.82 25.06 -25.97
C ILE A 405 10.79 24.80 -27.48
N ARG A 406 10.01 25.56 -28.26
CA ARG A 406 9.95 25.37 -29.73
C ARG A 406 11.23 25.87 -30.42
N SER A 407 11.90 26.89 -29.86
CA SER A 407 13.13 27.45 -30.44
C SER A 407 14.41 26.69 -30.09
N ARG A 408 14.36 25.78 -29.10
CA ARG A 408 15.57 25.11 -28.58
C ARG A 408 15.88 23.78 -29.24
N THR A 409 17.17 23.47 -29.28
CA THR A 409 17.74 22.16 -29.60
C THR A 409 17.39 21.13 -28.52
N SER A 410 17.14 19.87 -28.88
CA SER A 410 16.81 18.81 -27.91
C SER A 410 18.03 18.36 -27.10
N PRO A 411 17.84 17.81 -25.87
CA PRO A 411 18.93 17.36 -25.02
C PRO A 411 19.94 16.40 -25.70
N PRO A 412 19.52 15.35 -26.44
CA PRO A 412 20.48 14.49 -27.14
C PRO A 412 21.34 15.26 -28.15
N ARG A 413 20.78 16.28 -28.82
CA ARG A 413 21.52 17.09 -29.79
C ARG A 413 22.48 18.07 -29.11
N VAL A 414 22.06 18.70 -28.01
CA VAL A 414 22.95 19.56 -27.20
C VAL A 414 24.17 18.76 -26.74
N TYR A 415 23.95 17.54 -26.24
CA TYR A 415 25.05 16.68 -25.80
C TYR A 415 25.90 16.17 -26.97
N ALA A 416 25.30 15.87 -28.12
CA ALA A 416 26.05 15.46 -29.32
C ALA A 416 27.02 16.55 -29.80
N GLU A 417 26.60 17.83 -29.83
CA GLU A 417 27.50 18.91 -30.21
C GLU A 417 28.68 19.04 -29.23
N LYS A 418 28.43 18.92 -27.93
CA LYS A 418 29.50 18.86 -26.92
C LYS A 418 30.49 17.73 -27.21
N LEU A 419 30.00 16.51 -27.43
CA LEU A 419 30.86 15.35 -27.70
C LEU A 419 31.63 15.46 -29.03
N LYS A 420 31.08 16.17 -30.01
CA LYS A 420 31.73 16.46 -31.28
C LYS A 420 32.87 17.47 -31.10
N GLU A 421 32.64 18.53 -30.32
CA GLU A 421 33.68 19.51 -29.96
C GLU A 421 34.83 18.84 -29.17
N GLU A 422 34.51 17.87 -28.32
CA GLU A 422 35.49 17.07 -27.59
C GLU A 422 36.19 15.99 -28.45
N GLY A 423 35.75 15.77 -29.70
CA GLY A 423 36.29 14.74 -30.60
C GLY A 423 35.94 13.31 -30.19
N VAL A 424 34.92 13.12 -29.36
CA VAL A 424 34.46 11.80 -28.87
C VAL A 424 33.60 11.08 -29.92
N ILE A 425 32.84 11.84 -30.72
CA ILE A 425 32.03 11.33 -31.83
C ILE A 425 32.35 12.08 -33.12
N ASP A 426 32.06 11.44 -34.26
CA ASP A 426 32.09 12.10 -35.57
C ASP A 426 30.72 12.73 -35.91
N GLY A 427 30.64 13.36 -37.09
CA GLY A 427 29.41 14.00 -37.56
C GLY A 427 28.28 13.02 -37.94
N ASP A 428 28.58 11.75 -38.16
CA ASP A 428 27.64 10.75 -38.68
C ASP A 428 27.01 9.91 -37.56
N PHE A 429 27.63 9.86 -36.37
CA PHE A 429 27.20 9.06 -35.23
C PHE A 429 25.71 9.23 -34.89
N VAL A 430 25.23 10.48 -34.80
CA VAL A 430 23.83 10.77 -34.44
C VAL A 430 22.87 10.21 -35.51
N THR A 431 23.22 10.39 -36.78
CA THR A 431 22.43 9.92 -37.92
C THR A 431 22.36 8.39 -37.93
N GLN A 432 23.52 7.72 -37.79
CA GLN A 432 23.61 6.26 -37.77
C GLN A 432 22.79 5.64 -36.63
N VAL A 433 22.91 6.16 -35.41
CA VAL A 433 22.14 5.66 -34.26
C VAL A 433 20.63 5.91 -34.47
N THR A 434 20.26 7.06 -35.01
CA THR A 434 18.85 7.38 -35.28
C THR A 434 18.24 6.46 -36.34
N GLU A 435 18.96 6.18 -37.42
CA GLU A 435 18.52 5.29 -38.49
C GLU A 435 18.40 3.84 -38.00
N SER A 436 19.40 3.35 -37.27
CA SER A 436 19.36 2.02 -36.65
C SER A 436 18.18 1.86 -35.68
N ALA A 437 17.91 2.88 -34.85
CA ALA A 437 16.75 2.85 -33.95
C ALA A 437 15.42 2.81 -34.73
N LYS A 438 15.29 3.57 -35.81
CA LYS A 438 14.10 3.55 -36.67
C LYS A 438 13.89 2.20 -37.35
N GLU A 439 14.97 1.59 -37.87
CA GLU A 439 14.92 0.26 -38.48
C GLU A 439 14.42 -0.76 -37.45
N LYS A 440 15.05 -0.80 -36.27
CA LYS A 440 14.64 -1.65 -35.14
C LYS A 440 13.15 -1.48 -34.80
N TYR A 441 12.65 -0.24 -34.67
CA TYR A 441 11.24 -0.02 -34.32
C TYR A 441 10.28 -0.38 -35.45
N ASN A 442 10.67 -0.22 -36.73
CA ASN A 442 9.87 -0.74 -37.85
C ASN A 442 9.80 -2.27 -37.84
N GLU A 443 10.90 -2.96 -37.56
CA GLU A 443 10.92 -4.42 -37.42
C GLU A 443 10.02 -4.90 -36.27
N GLU A 444 10.16 -4.30 -35.08
CA GLU A 444 9.32 -4.61 -33.92
C GLU A 444 7.83 -4.34 -34.18
N LYS A 445 7.51 -3.26 -34.92
CA LYS A 445 6.14 -2.92 -35.35
C LYS A 445 5.56 -3.95 -36.33
N ASN A 446 6.37 -4.46 -37.25
CA ASN A 446 5.95 -5.48 -38.21
C ASN A 446 5.71 -6.84 -37.52
N ALA A 447 6.44 -7.12 -36.43
CA ALA A 447 6.27 -8.34 -35.65
C ALA A 447 5.04 -8.33 -34.71
N VAL A 448 4.28 -7.23 -34.61
CA VAL A 448 3.14 -7.10 -33.69
C VAL A 448 2.04 -8.13 -33.99
N SER A 449 1.75 -8.39 -35.27
CA SER A 449 0.69 -9.35 -35.67
C SER A 449 0.98 -10.79 -35.24
N GLU A 450 2.24 -11.11 -34.97
CA GLU A 450 2.68 -12.43 -34.52
C GLU A 450 2.95 -12.47 -33.00
N TYR A 451 2.83 -11.33 -32.32
CA TYR A 451 3.11 -11.24 -30.89
C TYR A 451 1.96 -11.81 -30.06
N THR A 452 2.29 -12.75 -29.18
CA THR A 452 1.39 -13.24 -28.12
C THR A 452 2.07 -13.03 -26.78
N THR A 453 1.32 -12.51 -25.81
CA THR A 453 1.83 -12.33 -24.44
C THR A 453 2.21 -13.68 -23.83
N PRO A 454 3.45 -13.87 -23.35
CA PRO A 454 3.88 -15.14 -22.77
C PRO A 454 3.16 -15.48 -21.44
N SER A 455 2.75 -16.73 -21.25
CA SER A 455 2.02 -17.20 -20.06
C SER A 455 2.80 -17.16 -18.74
N LYS A 456 4.14 -17.02 -18.75
CA LYS A 456 5.00 -17.09 -17.55
C LYS A 456 4.93 -15.85 -16.62
N VAL A 457 4.13 -14.84 -16.94
CA VAL A 457 4.26 -13.48 -16.36
C VAL A 457 3.50 -13.29 -15.04
N ALA A 458 2.41 -14.02 -14.78
CA ALA A 458 1.49 -13.72 -13.67
C ALA A 458 1.88 -14.34 -12.32
N PHE A 459 2.20 -15.64 -12.30
CA PHE A 459 2.43 -16.42 -11.08
C PHE A 459 3.82 -17.08 -10.97
N GLY A 460 4.79 -16.62 -11.77
CA GLY A 460 6.17 -17.09 -11.70
C GLY A 460 6.92 -16.68 -10.42
N GLY A 461 8.12 -17.23 -10.21
CA GLY A 461 8.97 -16.89 -9.06
C GLY A 461 8.50 -17.50 -7.75
N MET A 462 8.49 -16.72 -6.66
CA MET A 462 8.10 -17.20 -5.32
C MET A 462 6.67 -17.74 -5.28
N TRP A 463 5.75 -17.17 -6.07
CA TRP A 463 4.35 -17.61 -6.11
C TRP A 463 4.22 -19.06 -6.59
N HIS A 464 4.88 -19.42 -7.69
CA HIS A 464 5.00 -20.80 -8.14
C HIS A 464 5.72 -21.71 -7.11
N GLN A 465 6.76 -21.21 -6.45
CA GLN A 465 7.51 -22.00 -5.44
C GLN A 465 6.69 -22.31 -4.19
N CYS A 466 5.75 -21.44 -3.83
CA CYS A 466 4.85 -21.62 -2.69
C CYS A 466 3.61 -22.46 -3.03
N GLY A 467 3.57 -23.07 -4.22
CA GLY A 467 2.43 -23.87 -4.67
C GLY A 467 1.16 -23.04 -4.87
N VAL A 468 1.29 -21.70 -5.00
CA VAL A 468 0.14 -20.85 -5.30
C VAL A 468 -0.30 -21.14 -6.72
N THR A 469 -1.48 -21.73 -6.87
CA THR A 469 -2.05 -22.05 -8.17
C THR A 469 -2.92 -20.88 -8.63
N GLU A 470 -3.17 -20.86 -9.94
CA GLU A 470 -4.29 -20.07 -10.45
C GLU A 470 -5.57 -20.43 -9.70
N PRO A 471 -6.48 -19.46 -9.56
CA PRO A 471 -7.88 -19.73 -9.29
C PRO A 471 -8.48 -20.71 -10.32
N SER A 472 -8.31 -22.02 -10.18
CA SER A 472 -8.99 -22.98 -11.03
C SER A 472 -10.44 -23.05 -10.60
N SER A 473 -11.36 -22.57 -11.45
CA SER A 473 -12.76 -22.98 -11.33
C SER A 473 -12.84 -24.47 -11.62
N GLU A 474 -13.16 -25.30 -10.62
CA GLU A 474 -13.54 -26.68 -10.87
C GLU A 474 -14.73 -26.68 -11.84
N THR A 475 -14.76 -27.60 -12.80
CA THR A 475 -15.90 -27.67 -13.72
C THR A 475 -17.15 -28.07 -12.94
N LEU A 476 -18.22 -27.31 -13.14
CA LEU A 476 -19.56 -27.49 -12.58
C LEU A 476 -20.00 -28.96 -12.44
N ASP A 477 -19.70 -29.81 -13.43
CA ASP A 477 -20.09 -31.22 -13.46
C ASP A 477 -19.39 -32.09 -12.40
N ALA A 478 -18.17 -31.73 -11.97
CA ALA A 478 -17.43 -32.44 -10.91
C ALA A 478 -17.91 -32.05 -9.49
N TYR A 479 -18.46 -30.84 -9.34
CA TYR A 479 -19.05 -30.35 -8.09
C TYR A 479 -20.46 -30.91 -7.87
N LEU A 480 -21.27 -30.97 -8.94
CA LEU A 480 -22.67 -31.42 -8.94
C LEU A 480 -22.91 -32.89 -8.61
N SER A 481 -21.91 -33.75 -8.76
CA SER A 481 -22.05 -35.20 -8.56
C SER A 481 -21.91 -35.64 -7.09
N ARG A 482 -21.79 -34.68 -6.15
CA ARG A 482 -21.46 -34.93 -4.74
C ARG A 482 -22.69 -34.89 -3.81
N PRO A 483 -22.68 -35.65 -2.70
CA PRO A 483 -23.69 -35.57 -1.64
C PRO A 483 -23.76 -34.18 -1.01
N ILE A 484 -24.97 -33.76 -0.62
CA ILE A 484 -25.27 -32.43 -0.06
C ILE A 484 -24.55 -32.13 1.28
N SER A 485 -24.27 -33.15 2.09
CA SER A 485 -23.43 -33.02 3.29
C SER A 485 -22.04 -32.47 2.97
N ASP A 486 -21.56 -32.76 1.77
CA ASP A 486 -20.24 -32.41 1.29
C ASP A 486 -20.24 -31.03 0.62
N VAL A 487 -21.39 -30.34 0.51
CA VAL A 487 -21.49 -28.95 0.02
C VAL A 487 -21.45 -27.95 1.18
N LEU A 488 -22.07 -28.29 2.32
CA LEU A 488 -22.08 -27.45 3.52
C LEU A 488 -20.82 -27.60 4.39
N ASN A 489 -20.17 -28.76 4.32
CA ASN A 489 -18.95 -29.09 5.07
C ASN A 489 -17.78 -29.46 4.13
N PHE A 490 -17.80 -28.95 2.89
CA PHE A 490 -16.81 -29.34 1.90
C PHE A 490 -15.39 -28.94 2.30
N ASP A 491 -14.43 -29.82 2.07
CA ASP A 491 -13.01 -29.45 2.02
C ASP A 491 -12.69 -28.85 0.64
N HIS A 492 -13.25 -27.65 0.39
CA HIS A 492 -12.96 -26.90 -0.82
C HIS A 492 -11.59 -26.20 -0.66
N PRO A 493 -10.76 -26.11 -1.72
CA PRO A 493 -9.52 -25.31 -1.67
C PRO A 493 -9.71 -23.84 -1.24
N SER A 494 -10.92 -23.28 -1.35
CA SER A 494 -11.29 -21.92 -0.92
C SER A 494 -11.65 -21.82 0.57
N ASN A 495 -11.98 -22.93 1.22
CA ASN A 495 -12.39 -23.02 2.62
C ASN A 495 -11.88 -24.35 3.25
N PRO A 496 -10.55 -24.53 3.36
CA PRO A 496 -9.95 -25.77 3.85
C PRO A 496 -10.26 -26.00 5.33
N ASP A 497 -9.95 -27.20 5.82
CA ASP A 497 -9.91 -27.48 7.26
C ASP A 497 -8.89 -26.56 7.92
N THR A 498 -9.36 -25.66 8.78
CA THR A 498 -8.52 -24.71 9.50
C THR A 498 -8.39 -25.07 10.98
N GLY A 499 -8.89 -26.23 11.40
CA GLY A 499 -8.82 -26.71 12.77
C GLY A 499 -7.41 -27.04 13.24
N VAL A 500 -7.19 -26.94 14.54
CA VAL A 500 -5.92 -27.25 15.22
C VAL A 500 -6.21 -28.10 16.45
N LEU A 501 -5.30 -28.98 16.86
CA LEU A 501 -5.50 -29.80 18.04
C LEU A 501 -5.73 -28.93 19.27
N VAL A 502 -6.78 -29.25 20.03
CA VAL A 502 -7.20 -28.44 21.20
C VAL A 502 -6.07 -28.28 22.22
N GLU A 503 -5.25 -29.31 22.45
CA GLU A 503 -4.11 -29.24 23.36
C GLU A 503 -3.03 -28.25 22.89
N GLU A 504 -2.74 -28.22 21.58
CA GLU A 504 -1.79 -27.26 20.99
C GLU A 504 -2.32 -25.83 21.14
N LEU A 505 -3.62 -25.62 20.90
CA LEU A 505 -4.26 -24.33 21.08
C LEU A 505 -4.23 -23.84 22.54
N ARG A 506 -4.40 -24.74 23.52
CA ARG A 506 -4.22 -24.37 24.94
C ARG A 506 -2.81 -23.92 25.23
N GLU A 507 -1.80 -24.61 24.69
CA GLU A 507 -0.40 -24.25 24.89
C GLU A 507 -0.07 -22.89 24.25
N ILE A 508 -0.52 -22.68 23.01
CA ILE A 508 -0.41 -21.39 22.32
C ILE A 508 -1.04 -20.27 23.17
N ALA A 509 -2.26 -20.50 23.68
CA ALA A 509 -2.97 -19.51 24.47
C ALA A 509 -2.28 -19.20 25.80
N ARG A 510 -1.69 -20.20 26.49
CA ARG A 510 -0.86 -19.98 27.69
C ARG A 510 0.39 -19.16 27.36
N ARG A 511 1.13 -19.56 26.33
CA ARG A 511 2.33 -18.85 25.88
C ARG A 511 2.03 -17.40 25.51
N SER A 512 0.85 -17.10 24.97
CA SER A 512 0.44 -15.74 24.60
C SER A 512 0.33 -14.74 25.76
N ILE A 513 0.37 -15.21 27.00
CA ILE A 513 0.24 -14.39 28.23
C ILE A 513 1.37 -14.65 29.23
N GLU A 514 2.27 -15.58 28.93
CA GLU A 514 3.46 -15.83 29.72
C GLU A 514 4.48 -14.71 29.53
N VAL A 515 5.08 -14.27 30.63
CA VAL A 515 6.11 -13.25 30.63
C VAL A 515 7.26 -13.70 31.53
N PRO A 516 8.53 -13.35 31.21
CA PRO A 516 9.66 -13.56 32.10
C PRO A 516 9.48 -12.87 33.45
N GLU A 517 10.12 -13.38 34.51
CA GLU A 517 10.02 -12.83 35.87
C GLU A 517 10.41 -11.34 35.97
N ASN A 518 11.30 -10.87 35.10
CA ASN A 518 11.76 -9.48 35.06
C ASN A 518 10.77 -8.53 34.33
N ILE A 519 9.69 -9.04 33.75
CA ILE A 519 8.67 -8.24 33.07
C ILE A 519 7.48 -8.03 34.02
N GLU A 520 7.43 -6.85 34.64
CA GLU A 520 6.33 -6.46 35.53
C GLU A 520 5.10 -6.04 34.71
N VAL A 521 4.13 -6.93 34.57
CA VAL A 521 2.85 -6.64 33.88
C VAL A 521 1.90 -5.88 34.82
N HIS A 522 1.16 -4.91 34.27
CA HIS A 522 0.22 -4.11 35.02
C HIS A 522 -0.82 -4.98 35.81
N PRO A 523 -1.07 -4.73 37.12
CA PRO A 523 -1.90 -5.60 37.96
C PRO A 523 -3.34 -5.83 37.45
N ARG A 524 -3.92 -4.86 36.74
CA ARG A 524 -5.24 -5.01 36.13
C ARG A 524 -5.24 -5.99 34.96
N LEU A 525 -4.16 -6.06 34.18
CA LEU A 525 -4.04 -7.03 33.08
C LEU A 525 -3.86 -8.44 33.64
N GLN A 526 -3.06 -8.60 34.69
CA GLN A 526 -2.94 -9.86 35.41
C GLN A 526 -4.31 -10.39 35.89
N LYS A 527 -5.11 -9.51 36.51
CA LYS A 527 -6.43 -9.88 37.07
C LYS A 527 -7.55 -10.10 36.05
N MET A 528 -7.56 -9.36 34.94
CA MET A 528 -8.71 -9.34 34.01
C MET A 528 -8.42 -9.92 32.63
N TYR A 529 -7.16 -9.97 32.20
CA TYR A 529 -6.79 -10.46 30.87
C TYR A 529 -6.12 -11.83 30.99
N VAL A 530 -5.01 -11.91 31.73
CA VAL A 530 -4.26 -13.16 31.94
C VAL A 530 -5.14 -14.21 32.61
N LYS A 531 -5.74 -13.86 33.75
CA LYS A 531 -6.61 -14.78 34.49
C LYS A 531 -7.81 -15.27 33.65
N ASN A 532 -8.50 -14.37 32.95
CA ASN A 532 -9.68 -14.75 32.15
C ASN A 532 -9.31 -15.71 31.02
N ARG A 533 -8.17 -15.48 30.34
CA ARG A 533 -7.70 -16.38 29.29
C ARG A 533 -7.34 -17.76 29.85
N LEU A 534 -6.65 -17.84 30.98
CA LEU A 534 -6.35 -19.10 31.67
C LEU A 534 -7.63 -19.87 32.03
N GLU A 535 -8.61 -19.18 32.64
CA GLU A 535 -9.88 -19.80 33.00
C GLU A 535 -10.65 -20.33 31.77
N ALA A 536 -10.63 -19.62 30.64
CA ALA A 536 -11.32 -20.06 29.43
C ALA A 536 -10.70 -21.34 28.85
N ILE A 537 -9.37 -21.40 28.76
CA ILE A 537 -8.66 -22.54 28.17
C ILE A 537 -8.61 -23.75 29.10
N ASP A 538 -8.52 -23.56 30.42
CA ASP A 538 -8.52 -24.65 31.39
C ASP A 538 -9.90 -25.31 31.49
N ASN A 539 -10.98 -24.54 31.30
CA ASN A 539 -12.35 -25.06 31.32
C ASN A 539 -12.88 -25.48 29.94
N ASN A 540 -12.10 -25.31 28.87
CA ASN A 540 -12.49 -25.55 27.47
C ASN A 540 -13.72 -24.74 26.98
N LYS A 541 -14.06 -23.64 27.65
CA LYS A 541 -15.29 -22.89 27.41
C LYS A 541 -15.08 -21.41 27.61
N GLY A 542 -15.84 -20.60 26.87
CA GLY A 542 -15.84 -19.16 27.06
C GLY A 542 -14.62 -18.45 26.45
N VAL A 543 -14.07 -19.00 25.37
CA VAL A 543 -12.98 -18.37 24.62
C VAL A 543 -13.49 -17.07 24.01
N ASP A 544 -12.85 -15.95 24.35
CA ASP A 544 -13.17 -14.63 23.81
C ASP A 544 -12.43 -14.32 22.50
N TRP A 545 -12.77 -13.19 21.89
CA TRP A 545 -12.24 -12.79 20.57
C TRP A 545 -10.72 -12.67 20.54
N ALA A 546 -10.13 -12.06 21.57
CA ALA A 546 -8.69 -11.84 21.65
C ALA A 546 -7.92 -13.14 21.94
N THR A 547 -8.53 -14.08 22.66
CA THR A 547 -7.95 -15.42 22.86
C THR A 547 -7.98 -16.23 21.58
N ALA A 548 -9.08 -16.21 20.83
CA ALA A 548 -9.15 -16.82 19.51
C ALA A 548 -8.14 -16.21 18.52
N GLU A 549 -7.96 -14.88 18.54
CA GLU A 549 -6.94 -14.20 17.74
C GLU A 549 -5.52 -14.67 18.10
N ALA A 550 -5.19 -14.75 19.40
CA ALA A 550 -3.89 -15.23 19.84
C ALA A 550 -3.63 -16.70 19.45
N MET A 551 -4.66 -17.55 19.56
CA MET A 551 -4.62 -18.93 19.09
C MET A 551 -4.38 -19.04 17.58
N ALA A 552 -5.04 -18.19 16.78
CA ALA A 552 -4.83 -18.14 15.33
C ALA A 552 -3.40 -17.68 15.02
N PHE A 553 -2.93 -16.62 15.66
CA PHE A 553 -1.57 -16.09 15.44
C PHE A 553 -0.51 -17.13 15.78
N GLY A 554 -0.59 -17.76 16.95
CA GLY A 554 0.40 -18.76 17.36
C GLY A 554 0.37 -20.01 16.47
N SER A 555 -0.81 -20.51 16.10
CA SER A 555 -0.90 -21.69 15.22
C SER A 555 -0.39 -21.41 13.80
N ILE A 556 -0.65 -20.22 13.25
CA ILE A 556 -0.10 -19.80 11.95
C ILE A 556 1.43 -19.72 11.98
N LEU A 557 2.01 -19.20 13.07
CA LEU A 557 3.46 -19.15 13.27
C LEU A 557 4.06 -20.55 13.45
N GLU A 558 3.36 -21.45 14.13
CA GLU A 558 3.77 -22.84 14.32
C GLU A 558 3.70 -23.64 13.01
N ASP A 559 2.72 -23.35 12.14
CA ASP A 559 2.62 -23.88 10.77
C ASP A 559 3.72 -23.34 9.83
N GLY A 560 4.57 -22.41 10.30
CA GLY A 560 5.72 -21.88 9.57
C GLY A 560 5.44 -20.64 8.72
N TYR A 561 4.22 -20.08 8.79
CA TYR A 561 3.90 -18.83 8.10
C TYR A 561 4.38 -17.62 8.89
N CYS A 562 4.79 -16.56 8.19
CA CYS A 562 5.05 -15.27 8.83
C CYS A 562 3.72 -14.53 9.10
N LEU A 563 3.72 -13.64 10.10
CA LEU A 563 2.59 -12.79 10.40
C LEU A 563 3.06 -11.35 10.57
N ARG A 564 2.41 -10.42 9.87
CA ARG A 564 2.59 -8.98 10.04
C ARG A 564 1.25 -8.31 10.36
N MET A 565 1.21 -7.52 11.42
CA MET A 565 0.06 -6.69 11.76
C MET A 565 0.49 -5.24 11.98
N THR A 566 -0.20 -4.32 11.29
CA THR A 566 -0.01 -2.88 11.44
C THR A 566 -1.32 -2.14 11.58
N GLY A 567 -1.24 -0.93 12.11
CA GLY A 567 -2.38 -0.05 12.34
C GLY A 567 -2.15 0.78 13.60
N GLN A 568 -3.03 1.73 13.86
CA GLN A 568 -2.89 2.61 15.01
C GLN A 568 -3.17 1.81 16.30
N ASP A 569 -2.22 1.83 17.24
CA ASP A 569 -2.32 1.16 18.55
C ASP A 569 -2.54 -0.38 18.53
N VAL A 570 -2.28 -1.06 17.41
CA VAL A 570 -2.58 -2.50 17.24
C VAL A 570 -1.91 -3.40 18.27
N GLU A 571 -0.76 -2.98 18.81
CA GLU A 571 -0.01 -3.71 19.84
C GLU A 571 -0.84 -3.98 21.10
N ARG A 572 -1.58 -2.96 21.55
CA ARG A 572 -2.54 -3.04 22.66
C ARG A 572 -3.92 -3.46 22.16
N GLY A 573 -4.27 -3.00 20.95
CA GLY A 573 -5.62 -2.92 20.43
C GLY A 573 -6.32 -1.64 20.89
N THR A 574 -7.05 -0.99 19.97
CA THR A 574 -7.84 0.22 20.25
C THR A 574 -8.71 0.06 21.48
N PHE A 575 -9.39 -1.08 21.60
CA PHE A 575 -10.32 -1.38 22.69
C PHE A 575 -9.64 -2.00 23.91
N SER A 576 -8.30 -2.02 23.98
CA SER A 576 -7.51 -2.67 25.03
C SER A 576 -7.88 -4.14 25.23
N GLN A 577 -8.03 -4.86 24.13
CA GLN A 577 -8.45 -6.25 24.08
C GLN A 577 -7.30 -7.21 23.76
N ARG A 578 -6.33 -6.77 22.93
CA ARG A 578 -5.37 -7.67 22.27
C ARG A 578 -4.17 -7.96 23.13
N HIS A 579 -3.46 -6.91 23.54
CA HIS A 579 -2.23 -7.01 24.35
C HIS A 579 -1.16 -7.97 23.77
N ALA A 580 -1.00 -7.99 22.44
CA ALA A 580 0.01 -8.79 21.76
C ALA A 580 1.44 -8.25 22.00
N ALA A 581 1.56 -7.00 22.48
CA ALA A 581 2.73 -6.53 23.22
C ALA A 581 2.34 -6.11 24.65
N LEU A 582 3.06 -6.64 25.63
CA LEU A 582 2.95 -6.29 27.05
C LEU A 582 4.06 -5.30 27.41
N VAL A 583 3.74 -4.28 28.20
CA VAL A 583 4.72 -3.25 28.60
C VAL A 583 5.10 -3.44 30.06
N CYS A 584 6.40 -3.64 30.30
CA CYS A 584 6.95 -3.72 31.65
C CYS A 584 6.76 -2.39 32.38
N GLN A 585 6.11 -2.40 33.54
CA GLN A 585 5.79 -1.18 34.29
C GLN A 585 7.02 -0.50 34.89
N SER A 586 8.11 -1.24 35.13
CA SER A 586 9.33 -0.70 35.70
C SER A 586 10.35 -0.21 34.66
N THR A 587 10.34 -0.75 33.43
CA THR A 587 11.33 -0.41 32.38
C THR A 587 10.75 0.24 31.12
N ALA A 588 9.43 0.20 30.93
CA ALA A 588 8.74 0.56 29.69
C ALA A 588 9.13 -0.29 28.46
N GLU A 589 9.88 -1.37 28.66
CA GLU A 589 10.20 -2.33 27.60
C GLU A 589 8.95 -3.06 27.13
N LYS A 590 8.84 -3.24 25.81
CA LYS A 590 7.77 -4.03 25.18
C LYS A 590 8.22 -5.48 25.07
N PHE A 591 7.44 -6.37 25.66
CA PHE A 591 7.58 -7.81 25.53
C PHE A 591 6.48 -8.36 24.60
N MET A 592 6.86 -9.11 23.57
CA MET A 592 5.94 -9.72 22.61
C MET A 592 6.00 -11.24 22.77
N PRO A 593 4.97 -11.90 23.33
CA PRO A 593 5.03 -13.31 23.68
C PRO A 593 5.34 -14.26 22.50
N PHE A 594 4.89 -13.94 21.29
CA PHE A 594 5.15 -14.76 20.10
C PHE A 594 6.50 -14.48 19.41
N LYS A 595 7.28 -13.52 19.89
CA LYS A 595 8.57 -13.19 19.28
C LYS A 595 9.60 -14.32 19.45
N ASP A 596 9.50 -15.12 20.50
CA ASP A 596 10.43 -16.24 20.71
C ASP A 596 10.05 -17.50 19.90
N VAL A 597 8.81 -17.59 19.41
CA VAL A 597 8.35 -18.66 18.49
C VAL A 597 9.07 -18.58 17.14
N GLU A 598 9.54 -17.39 16.76
CA GLU A 598 10.29 -17.11 15.53
C GLU A 598 11.54 -18.00 15.38
N LYS A 599 12.17 -18.38 16.50
CA LYS A 599 13.45 -19.10 16.52
C LYS A 599 13.32 -20.60 16.19
N THR A 600 12.13 -21.18 16.34
CA THR A 600 11.97 -22.64 16.20
C THR A 600 11.54 -23.07 14.80
N ASN A 601 10.74 -22.26 14.10
CA ASN A 601 10.09 -22.66 12.84
C ASN A 601 10.43 -21.77 11.62
N ASN A 602 11.42 -20.87 11.73
CA ASN A 602 11.76 -19.88 10.70
C ASN A 602 10.59 -18.95 10.29
N SER A 603 9.59 -18.79 11.16
CA SER A 603 8.49 -17.83 11.02
C SER A 603 8.86 -16.48 11.67
N ASN A 604 8.16 -15.40 11.31
CA ASN A 604 8.39 -14.07 11.88
C ASN A 604 7.06 -13.45 12.35
N PHE A 605 7.05 -12.82 13.54
CA PHE A 605 5.91 -12.10 14.09
C PHE A 605 6.20 -10.59 14.18
N SER A 606 5.68 -9.87 13.18
CA SER A 606 5.90 -8.44 12.99
C SER A 606 4.69 -7.61 13.43
N LEU A 607 4.75 -7.04 14.63
CA LEU A 607 3.67 -6.22 15.18
C LEU A 607 4.14 -4.77 15.37
N TYR A 608 3.51 -3.83 14.67
CA TYR A 608 3.90 -2.43 14.70
C TYR A 608 2.69 -1.50 14.81
N SER A 609 2.66 -0.69 15.88
CA SER A 609 1.75 0.46 15.90
C SER A 609 2.20 1.49 14.85
N SER A 610 1.31 1.82 13.91
CA SER A 610 1.62 2.72 12.81
C SER A 610 1.64 4.19 13.24
N VAL A 611 2.21 5.04 12.39
CA VAL A 611 1.93 6.48 12.42
C VAL A 611 0.43 6.74 12.18
N LEU A 612 -0.05 7.94 12.53
CA LEU A 612 -1.43 8.38 12.24
C LEU A 612 -1.61 8.71 10.75
N SER A 613 -1.61 7.67 9.92
CA SER A 613 -1.90 7.71 8.48
C SER A 613 -2.62 6.42 8.10
N GLU A 614 -3.65 6.56 7.28
CA GLU A 614 -4.36 5.42 6.68
C GLU A 614 -3.88 5.20 5.24
N GLU A 615 -3.75 6.27 4.43
CA GLU A 615 -3.51 6.15 2.99
C GLU A 615 -2.13 5.55 2.69
N ALA A 616 -1.06 6.14 3.23
CA ALA A 616 0.29 5.62 3.00
C ALA A 616 0.55 4.30 3.74
N VAL A 617 0.03 4.12 4.95
CA VAL A 617 0.19 2.85 5.69
C VAL A 617 -0.48 1.70 4.95
N LEU A 618 -1.73 1.86 4.50
CA LEU A 618 -2.42 0.79 3.76
C LEU A 618 -1.75 0.52 2.41
N GLY A 619 -1.28 1.56 1.71
CA GLY A 619 -0.50 1.42 0.48
C GLY A 619 0.78 0.60 0.72
N PHE A 620 1.47 0.85 1.83
CA PHE A 620 2.65 0.09 2.24
C PHE A 620 2.30 -1.39 2.47
N GLU A 621 1.25 -1.67 3.24
CA GLU A 621 0.86 -3.05 3.55
C GLU A 621 0.41 -3.82 2.30
N TYR A 622 -0.25 -3.17 1.34
CA TYR A 622 -0.52 -3.78 0.04
C TYR A 622 0.78 -4.10 -0.72
N GLY A 623 1.74 -3.17 -0.76
CA GLY A 623 3.05 -3.42 -1.38
C GLY A 623 3.81 -4.58 -0.74
N TYR A 624 3.71 -4.67 0.59
CA TYR A 624 4.31 -5.72 1.39
C TYR A 624 3.65 -7.09 1.10
N SER A 625 2.31 -7.15 1.02
CA SER A 625 1.56 -8.40 0.84
C SER A 625 1.68 -9.01 -0.57
N ILE A 626 1.83 -8.20 -1.63
CA ILE A 626 1.97 -8.72 -3.01
C ILE A 626 3.33 -9.37 -3.28
N ASN A 627 4.30 -9.23 -2.37
CA ASN A 627 5.65 -9.75 -2.59
C ASN A 627 5.79 -11.21 -2.18
N ASP A 628 5.06 -11.65 -1.15
CA ASP A 628 5.22 -12.97 -0.54
C ASP A 628 3.85 -13.57 -0.17
N PRO A 629 3.47 -14.72 -0.74
CA PRO A 629 2.24 -15.40 -0.35
C PRO A 629 2.37 -16.15 0.98
N ASN A 630 3.55 -16.47 1.50
CA ASN A 630 3.72 -17.27 2.73
C ASN A 630 3.63 -16.45 4.02
N GLN A 631 2.66 -15.54 4.08
CA GLN A 631 2.44 -14.71 5.25
C GLN A 631 0.99 -14.24 5.40
N LEU A 632 0.57 -14.08 6.64
CA LEU A 632 -0.63 -13.34 7.01
C LEU A 632 -0.25 -11.86 7.19
N THR A 633 -0.76 -10.98 6.32
CA THR A 633 -0.57 -9.52 6.45
C THR A 633 -1.89 -8.88 6.87
N LEU A 634 -1.91 -8.19 7.99
CA LEU A 634 -3.08 -7.50 8.54
C LEU A 634 -2.85 -5.99 8.63
N TRP A 635 -3.87 -5.23 8.25
CA TRP A 635 -4.00 -3.82 8.57
C TRP A 635 -5.30 -3.58 9.36
N GLU A 636 -5.22 -2.89 10.49
CA GLU A 636 -6.37 -2.57 11.34
C GLU A 636 -6.58 -1.05 11.41
N ALA A 637 -7.78 -0.61 11.01
CA ALA A 637 -8.22 0.76 11.26
C ALA A 637 -8.57 0.93 12.74
N GLN A 638 -8.32 2.10 13.33
CA GLN A 638 -8.64 2.34 14.74
C GLN A 638 -10.16 2.18 15.00
N PHE A 639 -10.96 2.78 14.10
CA PHE A 639 -12.37 2.47 13.89
C PHE A 639 -12.57 2.23 12.40
N GLY A 640 -13.53 1.37 12.06
CA GLY A 640 -13.81 1.03 10.67
C GLY A 640 -14.15 2.25 9.84
N ASP A 641 -14.70 3.30 10.43
CA ASP A 641 -15.09 4.56 9.79
C ASP A 641 -13.93 5.29 9.09
N PHE A 642 -12.69 5.13 9.58
CA PHE A 642 -11.50 5.85 9.10
C PHE A 642 -10.84 5.25 7.86
N PHE A 643 -11.30 4.10 7.37
CA PHE A 643 -10.77 3.47 6.14
C PHE A 643 -10.80 4.41 4.92
N ASN A 644 -11.74 5.36 4.90
CA ASN A 644 -12.01 6.24 3.79
C ASN A 644 -10.86 7.22 3.49
N GLY A 645 -9.96 7.46 4.44
CA GLY A 645 -8.69 8.15 4.17
C GLY A 645 -7.82 7.42 3.14
N ALA A 646 -7.93 6.08 3.09
CA ALA A 646 -7.17 5.22 2.17
C ALA A 646 -7.99 4.74 0.95
N GLN A 647 -9.06 5.44 0.58
CA GLN A 647 -10.00 4.98 -0.46
C GLN A 647 -9.30 4.72 -1.81
N ILE A 648 -8.29 5.51 -2.18
CA ILE A 648 -7.52 5.29 -3.42
C ILE A 648 -6.87 3.91 -3.43
N ILE A 649 -6.34 3.46 -2.29
CA ILE A 649 -5.71 2.14 -2.15
C ILE A 649 -6.73 1.02 -2.27
N PHE A 650 -7.92 1.19 -1.66
CA PHE A 650 -9.01 0.22 -1.81
C PHE A 650 -9.49 0.10 -3.26
N ASP A 651 -9.75 1.23 -3.92
CA ASP A 651 -10.35 1.27 -5.26
C ASP A 651 -9.38 0.80 -6.35
N ASN A 652 -8.10 1.17 -6.23
CA ASN A 652 -7.16 1.04 -7.34
C ASN A 652 -6.11 -0.05 -7.14
N PHE A 653 -6.00 -0.62 -5.93
CA PHE A 653 -5.10 -1.73 -5.67
C PHE A 653 -5.89 -2.92 -5.12
N ILE A 654 -6.45 -2.83 -3.92
CA ILE A 654 -7.03 -3.98 -3.22
C ILE A 654 -8.18 -4.62 -4.03
N SER A 655 -9.10 -3.83 -4.58
CA SER A 655 -10.27 -4.37 -5.29
C SER A 655 -10.01 -4.76 -6.75
N SER A 656 -8.90 -4.31 -7.36
CA SER A 656 -8.76 -4.32 -8.82
C SER A 656 -7.39 -4.76 -9.34
N SER A 657 -6.39 -4.99 -8.49
CA SER A 657 -5.03 -5.33 -8.94
C SER A 657 -4.92 -6.67 -9.63
N GLU A 658 -5.69 -7.67 -9.20
CA GLU A 658 -5.72 -8.97 -9.86
C GLU A 658 -6.34 -8.85 -11.25
N ALA A 659 -7.44 -8.09 -11.36
CA ALA A 659 -8.13 -7.91 -12.63
C ALA A 659 -7.34 -7.07 -13.64
N LYS A 660 -6.59 -6.07 -13.16
CA LYS A 660 -5.78 -5.21 -14.04
C LYS A 660 -4.42 -5.81 -14.37
N TRP A 661 -3.78 -6.47 -13.40
CA TRP A 661 -2.34 -6.75 -13.44
C TRP A 661 -1.96 -8.17 -12.99
N LEU A 662 -2.95 -9.04 -12.75
CA LEU A 662 -2.78 -10.39 -12.22
C LEU A 662 -1.97 -10.41 -10.91
N ARG A 663 -2.15 -9.39 -10.06
CA ARG A 663 -1.52 -9.29 -8.74
C ARG A 663 -2.48 -9.72 -7.64
N GLN A 664 -2.25 -10.92 -7.13
CA GLN A 664 -2.88 -11.43 -5.91
C GLN A 664 -2.30 -10.78 -4.66
N THR A 665 -3.13 -10.69 -3.62
CA THR A 665 -2.77 -10.14 -2.30
C THR A 665 -3.58 -10.85 -1.22
N GLY A 666 -2.94 -11.30 -0.15
CA GLY A 666 -3.60 -11.91 1.02
C GLY A 666 -3.93 -10.91 2.13
N LEU A 667 -3.89 -9.61 1.82
CA LEU A 667 -4.06 -8.54 2.81
C LEU A 667 -5.42 -8.64 3.50
N THR A 668 -5.39 -8.74 4.83
CA THR A 668 -6.57 -8.75 5.69
C THR A 668 -6.78 -7.37 6.29
N VAL A 669 -7.98 -6.82 6.15
CA VAL A 669 -8.35 -5.47 6.57
C VAL A 669 -9.37 -5.60 7.70
N LEU A 670 -9.01 -5.15 8.90
CA LEU A 670 -9.86 -5.20 10.08
C LEU A 670 -10.51 -3.83 10.30
N LEU A 671 -11.84 -3.77 10.22
CA LEU A 671 -12.60 -2.52 10.30
C LEU A 671 -13.62 -2.56 11.45
N PRO A 672 -13.27 -2.06 12.65
CA PRO A 672 -14.16 -2.09 13.81
C PRO A 672 -15.51 -1.41 13.54
N HIS A 673 -16.60 -2.13 13.73
CA HIS A 673 -17.94 -1.75 13.33
C HIS A 673 -18.97 -1.99 14.43
N GLY A 674 -20.03 -1.18 14.45
CA GLY A 674 -21.21 -1.42 15.28
C GLY A 674 -21.94 -0.14 15.70
N PHE A 675 -23.27 -0.14 15.65
CA PHE A 675 -24.10 1.00 16.05
C PHE A 675 -24.33 1.03 17.56
N ASP A 676 -23.31 1.44 18.31
CA ASP A 676 -23.30 1.43 19.79
C ASP A 676 -23.60 2.80 20.43
N GLY A 677 -24.07 3.77 19.63
CA GLY A 677 -24.41 5.13 20.09
C GLY A 677 -23.21 6.08 20.22
N ALA A 678 -22.09 5.75 19.59
CA ALA A 678 -20.84 6.53 19.63
C ALA A 678 -20.76 7.68 18.60
N GLY A 679 -21.82 7.91 17.82
CA GLY A 679 -21.85 8.95 16.79
C GLY A 679 -21.37 8.47 15.41
N PRO A 680 -21.35 9.37 14.42
CA PRO A 680 -21.16 8.98 13.02
C PRO A 680 -19.74 8.56 12.62
N GLU A 681 -18.70 8.89 13.36
CA GLU A 681 -17.32 8.50 13.02
C GLU A 681 -16.82 7.29 13.83
N HIS A 682 -17.71 6.58 14.52
CA HIS A 682 -17.37 5.44 15.38
C HIS A 682 -18.41 4.31 15.31
N SER A 683 -19.15 4.22 14.21
CA SER A 683 -20.28 3.29 14.07
C SER A 683 -20.19 2.39 12.85
N SER A 684 -19.73 2.92 11.71
CA SER A 684 -19.86 2.24 10.42
C SER A 684 -18.53 2.11 9.69
N CYS A 685 -18.13 0.88 9.35
CA CYS A 685 -17.06 0.65 8.38
C CYS A 685 -17.53 0.83 6.93
N ARG A 686 -18.80 1.23 6.72
CA ARG A 686 -19.43 1.39 5.41
C ARG A 686 -19.30 0.14 4.55
N MET A 687 -19.63 -1.03 5.11
CA MET A 687 -19.51 -2.31 4.40
C MET A 687 -20.26 -2.31 3.06
N GLU A 688 -21.33 -1.51 2.92
CA GLU A 688 -22.02 -1.30 1.65
C GLU A 688 -21.09 -0.87 0.50
N ARG A 689 -20.02 -0.12 0.79
CA ARG A 689 -19.06 0.35 -0.20
C ARG A 689 -18.13 -0.77 -0.66
N PHE A 690 -17.67 -1.60 0.28
CA PHE A 690 -16.87 -2.79 -0.07
C PHE A 690 -17.68 -3.79 -0.87
N LEU A 691 -18.94 -4.01 -0.48
CA LEU A 691 -19.88 -4.85 -1.22
C LEU A 691 -20.19 -4.30 -2.62
N GLN A 692 -20.28 -2.98 -2.78
CA GLN A 692 -20.41 -2.36 -4.10
C GLN A 692 -19.18 -2.56 -4.99
N LEU A 693 -17.98 -2.60 -4.41
CA LEU A 693 -16.73 -2.86 -5.13
C LEU A 693 -16.53 -4.36 -5.45
N ALA A 694 -17.27 -5.26 -4.80
CA ALA A 694 -17.13 -6.70 -5.03
C ALA A 694 -17.68 -7.08 -6.42
N ASP A 695 -16.93 -7.88 -7.17
CA ASP A 695 -17.32 -8.38 -8.51
C ASP A 695 -18.24 -9.61 -8.44
N ASP A 696 -19.09 -9.63 -7.44
CA ASP A 696 -20.11 -10.64 -7.19
C ASP A 696 -21.35 -10.29 -8.03
N GLY A 697 -21.68 -11.14 -9.01
CA GLY A 697 -22.83 -10.96 -9.88
C GLY A 697 -24.05 -11.75 -9.39
N PHE A 698 -25.27 -11.26 -9.64
CA PHE A 698 -26.50 -11.99 -9.28
C PHE A 698 -27.59 -11.98 -10.39
N SER A 699 -27.28 -11.39 -11.56
CA SER A 699 -28.21 -11.16 -12.66
C SER A 699 -28.10 -12.21 -13.76
N SER A 700 -29.24 -12.57 -14.37
CA SER A 700 -29.31 -13.54 -15.47
C SER A 700 -28.67 -13.12 -16.79
N ARG A 701 -28.33 -11.84 -16.94
CA ARG A 701 -27.67 -11.30 -18.16
C ARG A 701 -26.15 -11.43 -18.13
N ASN A 702 -25.57 -11.62 -16.94
CA ASN A 702 -24.17 -11.99 -16.83
C ASN A 702 -24.15 -13.51 -16.96
N ASN A 703 -23.59 -14.03 -18.06
CA ASN A 703 -23.59 -15.44 -18.48
C ASN A 703 -23.02 -16.47 -17.46
N ARG A 704 -22.80 -16.05 -16.21
CA ARG A 704 -22.48 -16.88 -15.02
C ARG A 704 -23.73 -17.36 -14.25
N TYR A 705 -24.89 -16.71 -14.40
CA TYR A 705 -26.10 -17.07 -13.63
C TYR A 705 -27.28 -17.32 -14.58
N ASN A 706 -27.41 -18.52 -15.13
CA ASN A 706 -28.64 -18.87 -15.83
C ASN A 706 -29.72 -19.18 -14.77
N VAL A 707 -30.80 -18.40 -14.70
CA VAL A 707 -31.87 -18.62 -13.69
C VAL A 707 -32.59 -19.97 -13.84
N ASP A 708 -32.55 -20.57 -15.03
CA ASP A 708 -33.11 -21.92 -15.29
C ASP A 708 -32.10 -23.04 -15.02
N LYS A 709 -30.85 -22.68 -14.70
CA LYS A 709 -29.78 -23.57 -14.26
C LYS A 709 -28.98 -22.82 -13.20
N ILE A 710 -29.36 -22.91 -11.91
CA ILE A 710 -28.29 -22.77 -10.91
C ILE A 710 -27.20 -23.71 -11.40
N VAL A 711 -26.04 -23.13 -11.58
CA VAL A 711 -24.77 -23.81 -11.72
C VAL A 711 -24.30 -23.98 -10.27
N PRO A 712 -24.44 -25.16 -9.61
CA PRO A 712 -23.72 -25.46 -8.38
C PRO A 712 -22.21 -25.29 -8.57
N GLY A 713 -21.79 -24.06 -8.35
CA GLY A 713 -20.43 -23.52 -8.30
C GLY A 713 -20.44 -22.10 -7.70
N ASP A 714 -21.57 -21.65 -7.17
CA ASP A 714 -21.76 -20.42 -6.38
C ASP A 714 -21.83 -20.78 -4.88
N SER A 715 -20.81 -21.50 -4.41
CA SER A 715 -20.69 -22.05 -3.05
C SER A 715 -20.44 -20.97 -1.98
N GLY A 716 -20.32 -19.70 -2.38
CA GLY A 716 -19.59 -18.70 -1.62
C GLY A 716 -18.06 -18.82 -1.82
N ASP A 717 -17.61 -19.48 -2.90
CA ASP A 717 -16.20 -19.77 -3.13
C ASP A 717 -15.42 -18.55 -3.62
N TYR A 718 -14.47 -18.14 -2.80
CA TYR A 718 -13.74 -16.88 -2.93
C TYR A 718 -12.71 -16.81 -4.07
N GLN A 719 -12.45 -17.94 -4.72
CA GLN A 719 -11.39 -18.09 -5.72
C GLN A 719 -11.64 -17.21 -6.97
N GLY A 720 -12.89 -17.06 -7.41
CA GLY A 720 -13.27 -16.32 -8.63
C GLY A 720 -13.61 -14.84 -8.46
N HIS A 721 -13.51 -14.30 -7.23
CA HIS A 721 -13.95 -12.94 -6.89
C HIS A 721 -12.79 -12.05 -6.47
N ASN A 722 -12.92 -10.75 -6.61
CA ASN A 722 -11.86 -9.79 -6.30
C ASN A 722 -11.57 -9.64 -4.80
N MET A 723 -12.58 -9.71 -3.94
CA MET A 723 -12.43 -9.56 -2.48
C MET A 723 -13.49 -10.33 -1.69
N ALA A 724 -13.17 -10.68 -0.44
CA ALA A 724 -14.13 -11.29 0.48
C ALA A 724 -14.55 -10.25 1.50
N VAL A 725 -15.84 -10.17 1.78
CA VAL A 725 -16.40 -9.30 2.82
C VAL A 725 -17.11 -10.17 3.83
N VAL A 726 -16.64 -10.14 5.08
CA VAL A 726 -17.14 -11.00 6.17
C VAL A 726 -17.51 -10.18 7.39
N ASN A 727 -18.55 -10.60 8.10
CA ASN A 727 -19.04 -9.96 9.32
C ASN A 727 -19.21 -11.03 10.41
N PRO A 728 -18.06 -11.57 10.91
CA PRO A 728 -18.07 -12.70 11.82
C PRO A 728 -18.79 -12.36 13.12
N THR A 729 -19.50 -13.33 13.69
CA THR A 729 -20.20 -13.14 14.97
C THR A 729 -19.63 -13.91 16.15
N SER A 730 -18.71 -14.87 15.94
CA SER A 730 -18.07 -15.63 17.02
C SER A 730 -16.54 -15.62 16.96
N PRO A 731 -15.86 -15.83 18.11
CA PRO A 731 -14.41 -15.99 18.15
C PRO A 731 -13.89 -17.14 17.26
N ALA A 732 -14.58 -18.28 17.20
CA ALA A 732 -14.20 -19.40 16.33
C ALA A 732 -14.23 -19.02 14.84
N GLN A 733 -15.25 -18.27 14.40
CA GLN A 733 -15.32 -17.79 13.02
C GLN A 733 -14.13 -16.90 12.67
N TYR A 734 -13.72 -16.01 13.59
CA TYR A 734 -12.56 -15.15 13.38
C TYR A 734 -11.25 -15.95 13.30
N PHE A 735 -11.05 -16.93 14.19
CA PHE A 735 -9.88 -17.82 14.14
C PHE A 735 -9.76 -18.53 12.78
N HIS A 736 -10.86 -19.14 12.31
CA HIS A 736 -10.86 -19.87 11.04
C HIS A 736 -10.63 -18.94 9.85
N LEU A 737 -11.18 -17.72 9.87
CA LEU A 737 -10.93 -16.72 8.81
C LEU A 737 -9.45 -16.35 8.68
N LEU A 738 -8.76 -16.15 9.81
CA LEU A 738 -7.34 -15.80 9.80
C LEU A 738 -6.47 -16.94 9.25
N ARG A 739 -6.75 -18.18 9.66
CA ARG A 739 -6.04 -19.36 9.15
C ARG A 739 -6.35 -19.63 7.68
N ARG A 740 -7.60 -19.44 7.26
CA ARG A 740 -8.03 -19.58 5.85
C ARG A 740 -7.17 -18.74 4.90
N GLN A 741 -6.81 -17.51 5.27
CA GLN A 741 -6.00 -16.61 4.42
C GLN A 741 -4.63 -17.15 4.03
N VAL A 742 -4.00 -17.98 4.87
CA VAL A 742 -2.68 -18.56 4.60
C VAL A 742 -2.77 -19.99 4.07
N MET A 743 -3.82 -20.73 4.44
CA MET A 743 -4.03 -22.13 4.06
C MET A 743 -4.62 -22.31 2.67
N THR A 744 -5.30 -21.31 2.10
CA THR A 744 -5.76 -21.38 0.70
C THR A 744 -4.57 -21.45 -0.26
N PRO A 745 -4.66 -22.15 -1.41
CA PRO A 745 -3.58 -22.21 -2.40
C PRO A 745 -3.56 -20.96 -3.32
N PHE A 746 -4.21 -19.88 -2.90
CA PHE A 746 -4.27 -18.59 -3.57
C PHE A 746 -4.35 -17.46 -2.55
N ARG A 747 -4.14 -16.22 -2.97
CA ARG A 747 -4.21 -15.04 -2.09
C ARG A 747 -5.19 -14.02 -2.60
N LYS A 748 -6.15 -13.66 -1.75
CA LYS A 748 -7.18 -12.68 -2.06
C LYS A 748 -7.44 -11.78 -0.83
N PRO A 749 -7.81 -10.50 -1.02
CA PRO A 749 -7.98 -9.55 0.07
C PRO A 749 -9.26 -9.73 0.90
N LEU A 750 -9.08 -9.92 2.22
CA LEU A 750 -10.17 -10.17 3.16
C LEU A 750 -10.57 -8.89 3.90
N ILE A 751 -11.79 -8.40 3.68
CA ILE A 751 -12.40 -7.29 4.43
C ILE A 751 -13.21 -7.87 5.60
N VAL A 752 -12.76 -7.62 6.82
CA VAL A 752 -13.42 -8.06 8.06
C VAL A 752 -14.12 -6.87 8.70
N VAL A 753 -15.45 -6.97 8.79
CA VAL A 753 -16.26 -6.12 9.66
C VAL A 753 -15.97 -6.54 11.11
N ALA A 754 -14.92 -5.95 11.68
CA ALA A 754 -14.37 -6.37 12.97
C ALA A 754 -15.26 -5.88 14.12
N PRO A 755 -15.32 -6.61 15.25
CA PRO A 755 -16.22 -6.23 16.34
C PRO A 755 -15.67 -5.12 17.24
N LYS A 756 -16.60 -4.41 17.89
CA LYS A 756 -16.35 -3.59 19.07
C LYS A 756 -16.97 -4.21 20.31
N THR A 757 -18.30 -4.30 20.32
CA THR A 757 -19.08 -4.84 21.43
C THR A 757 -18.84 -6.34 21.65
N LEU A 758 -18.69 -7.12 20.56
CA LEU A 758 -18.50 -8.58 20.66
C LEU A 758 -17.16 -8.97 21.30
N LEU A 759 -16.19 -8.05 21.41
CA LEU A 759 -14.92 -8.30 22.07
C LEU A 759 -15.07 -8.70 23.55
N ARG A 760 -16.20 -8.35 24.19
CA ARG A 760 -16.46 -8.60 25.62
C ARG A 760 -17.89 -9.04 25.92
N LEU A 761 -18.71 -9.25 24.89
CA LEU A 761 -20.08 -9.70 25.08
C LEU A 761 -20.06 -11.14 25.59
N ARG A 762 -20.78 -11.43 26.68
CA ARG A 762 -20.71 -12.75 27.36
C ARG A 762 -21.22 -13.88 26.48
N GLU A 763 -22.18 -13.57 25.63
CA GLU A 763 -22.79 -14.48 24.66
C GLU A 763 -21.92 -14.66 23.40
N ALA A 764 -20.95 -13.77 23.16
CA ALA A 764 -20.04 -13.84 22.01
C ALA A 764 -18.72 -14.54 22.36
N VAL A 765 -18.85 -15.79 22.80
CA VAL A 765 -17.74 -16.68 23.15
C VAL A 765 -17.84 -17.99 22.37
N SER A 766 -16.73 -18.71 22.26
CA SER A 766 -16.67 -20.04 21.64
C SER A 766 -16.13 -21.09 22.61
N ASP A 767 -16.51 -22.34 22.40
CA ASP A 767 -15.95 -23.50 23.10
C ASP A 767 -14.74 -24.04 22.34
N MET A 768 -13.79 -24.68 23.03
CA MET A 768 -12.53 -25.13 22.40
C MET A 768 -12.74 -26.15 21.26
N ASP A 769 -13.82 -26.93 21.29
CA ASP A 769 -14.16 -27.91 20.24
C ASP A 769 -14.53 -27.26 18.90
N GLU A 770 -14.89 -25.97 18.89
CA GLU A 770 -15.16 -25.22 17.66
C GLU A 770 -13.88 -24.88 16.88
N PHE A 771 -12.71 -25.05 17.48
CA PHE A 771 -11.39 -24.81 16.88
C PHE A 771 -10.66 -26.11 16.50
N ALA A 772 -11.21 -27.27 16.86
CA ALA A 772 -10.60 -28.59 16.68
C ALA A 772 -10.45 -28.99 15.19
N PRO A 773 -9.63 -30.01 14.85
CA PRO A 773 -9.54 -30.53 13.49
C PRO A 773 -10.92 -30.93 12.92
N GLY A 774 -11.10 -30.71 11.62
CA GLY A 774 -12.38 -30.87 10.92
C GLY A 774 -13.27 -29.64 10.98
N LYS A 775 -12.88 -28.58 11.72
CA LYS A 775 -13.61 -27.31 11.81
C LYS A 775 -13.06 -26.29 10.83
N ARG A 776 -13.94 -25.42 10.35
CA ARG A 776 -13.65 -24.40 9.34
C ARG A 776 -14.61 -23.23 9.47
N PHE A 777 -14.31 -22.15 8.78
CA PHE A 777 -15.20 -20.99 8.69
C PHE A 777 -16.53 -21.40 8.06
N GLN A 778 -17.64 -20.99 8.69
CA GLN A 778 -19.00 -21.23 8.22
C GLN A 778 -19.53 -19.97 7.51
N HIS A 779 -19.98 -20.10 6.27
CA HIS A 779 -20.55 -18.95 5.53
C HIS A 779 -21.86 -18.45 6.14
N LEU A 780 -22.62 -19.36 6.76
CA LEU A 780 -23.88 -19.13 7.46
C LEU A 780 -23.83 -19.76 8.84
N LEU A 781 -24.40 -19.09 9.85
CA LEU A 781 -24.71 -19.70 11.15
C LEU A 781 -26.20 -19.52 11.45
N PHE A 782 -26.91 -20.58 11.82
CA PHE A 782 -28.37 -20.53 11.92
C PHE A 782 -28.93 -21.31 13.11
N ASP A 783 -30.09 -20.87 13.63
CA ASP A 783 -30.96 -21.73 14.44
C ASP A 783 -31.61 -22.79 13.54
N GLU A 784 -32.02 -23.94 14.10
CA GLU A 784 -32.68 -25.01 13.34
C GLU A 784 -33.92 -24.49 12.58
N VAL A 785 -33.95 -24.72 11.26
CA VAL A 785 -35.05 -24.30 10.38
C VAL A 785 -36.01 -25.48 10.20
N THR A 786 -37.21 -25.35 10.74
CA THR A 786 -38.27 -26.37 10.64
C THR A 786 -39.34 -25.98 9.62
N PRO A 787 -40.08 -26.95 9.05
CA PRO A 787 -41.22 -26.65 8.17
C PRO A 787 -42.34 -25.86 8.84
N ASP A 788 -42.46 -25.94 10.17
CA ASP A 788 -43.52 -25.29 10.96
C ASP A 788 -43.17 -23.83 11.36
N ALA A 789 -41.94 -23.40 11.08
CA ALA A 789 -41.50 -22.03 11.30
C ALA A 789 -42.36 -21.06 10.49
N LYS A 790 -42.82 -19.98 11.14
CA LYS A 790 -43.67 -18.96 10.49
C LYS A 790 -42.85 -17.89 9.79
N THR A 791 -41.70 -17.52 10.38
CA THR A 791 -40.90 -16.39 9.91
C THR A 791 -39.43 -16.70 9.96
N MET A 792 -38.73 -16.63 8.82
CA MET A 792 -37.27 -16.73 8.80
C MET A 792 -36.65 -15.34 8.93
N VAL A 793 -35.78 -15.16 9.92
CA VAL A 793 -35.06 -13.90 10.13
C VAL A 793 -33.65 -14.03 9.58
N ILE A 794 -33.21 -13.11 8.72
CA ILE A 794 -31.85 -13.05 8.17
C ILE A 794 -31.19 -11.77 8.69
N CYS A 795 -29.96 -11.89 9.20
CA CYS A 795 -29.17 -10.75 9.67
C CYS A 795 -27.68 -10.99 9.43
N SER A 796 -26.83 -10.00 9.74
CA SER A 796 -25.37 -10.14 9.68
C SER A 796 -24.72 -9.38 10.84
N GLY A 797 -23.65 -9.93 11.41
CA GLY A 797 -22.89 -9.27 12.46
C GLY A 797 -23.61 -9.17 13.81
N LYS A 798 -23.17 -8.18 14.62
CA LYS A 798 -23.53 -8.10 16.05
C LYS A 798 -25.02 -8.01 16.35
N ILE A 799 -25.84 -7.52 15.42
CA ILE A 799 -27.28 -7.36 15.64
C ILE A 799 -27.95 -8.70 16.01
N TYR A 800 -27.39 -9.83 15.57
CA TYR A 800 -27.84 -11.17 15.96
C TYR A 800 -28.10 -11.30 17.46
N TYR A 801 -27.19 -10.82 18.30
CA TYR A 801 -27.29 -10.96 19.75
C TYR A 801 -28.49 -10.19 20.32
N ASP A 802 -28.75 -8.99 19.79
CA ASP A 802 -29.90 -8.21 20.17
C ASP A 802 -31.21 -8.83 19.65
N LEU A 803 -31.24 -9.36 18.43
CA LEU A 803 -32.42 -10.05 17.87
C LEU A 803 -32.75 -11.32 18.65
N ALA A 804 -31.76 -12.14 18.98
CA ALA A 804 -31.94 -13.35 19.76
C ALA A 804 -32.53 -13.03 21.15
N LYS A 805 -32.01 -11.98 21.80
CA LYS A 805 -32.55 -11.48 23.06
C LYS A 805 -33.97 -10.95 22.92
N LYS A 806 -34.26 -10.14 21.90
CA LYS A 806 -35.60 -9.56 21.67
C LYS A 806 -36.65 -10.62 21.32
N ARG A 807 -36.29 -11.64 20.53
CA ARG A 807 -37.14 -12.79 20.27
C ARG A 807 -37.49 -13.53 21.57
N ALA A 808 -36.51 -13.78 22.43
CA ALA A 808 -36.74 -14.42 23.72
C ALA A 808 -37.60 -13.57 24.66
N GLU A 809 -37.38 -12.26 24.74
CA GLU A 809 -38.21 -11.32 25.50
C GLU A 809 -39.66 -11.26 25.01
N ALA A 810 -39.90 -11.53 23.72
CA ALA A 810 -41.23 -11.62 23.12
C ALA A 810 -41.91 -12.99 23.33
N GLY A 811 -41.23 -13.97 23.95
CA GLY A 811 -41.77 -15.31 24.19
C GLY A 811 -41.89 -16.17 22.93
N ILE A 812 -41.16 -15.84 21.86
CA ILE A 812 -41.19 -16.56 20.58
C ILE A 812 -40.09 -17.63 20.58
N ALA A 813 -40.46 -18.87 20.26
CA ALA A 813 -39.54 -20.00 20.22
C ALA A 813 -38.57 -19.90 19.03
N LYS A 814 -37.41 -20.57 19.12
CA LYS A 814 -36.42 -20.55 18.04
C LYS A 814 -36.96 -21.19 16.77
N GLU A 815 -37.75 -22.25 16.94
CA GLU A 815 -38.36 -23.05 15.89
C GLU A 815 -39.50 -22.30 15.19
N GLU A 816 -40.13 -21.33 15.86
CA GLU A 816 -41.17 -20.49 15.28
C GLU A 816 -40.59 -19.36 14.42
N ALA A 817 -39.48 -18.77 14.87
CA ALA A 817 -38.78 -17.69 14.17
C ALA A 817 -37.25 -17.91 14.15
N PRO A 818 -36.73 -18.84 13.31
CA PRO A 818 -35.30 -19.13 13.24
C PRO A 818 -34.51 -17.93 12.70
N ILE A 819 -33.34 -17.66 13.31
CA ILE A 819 -32.43 -16.60 12.87
C ILE A 819 -31.25 -17.19 12.12
N VAL A 820 -31.00 -16.68 10.92
CA VAL A 820 -29.87 -17.01 10.04
C VAL A 820 -28.92 -15.81 10.02
N ARG A 821 -27.63 -16.07 10.29
CA ARG A 821 -26.54 -15.11 10.23
C ARG A 821 -25.77 -15.29 8.93
N LEU A 822 -25.66 -14.22 8.16
CA LEU A 822 -24.73 -14.09 7.04
C LEU A 822 -23.35 -13.71 7.59
N GLU A 823 -22.47 -14.70 7.74
CA GLU A 823 -21.09 -14.48 8.20
C GLU A 823 -20.19 -14.04 7.04
N GLN A 824 -20.46 -14.56 5.85
CA GLN A 824 -19.88 -14.09 4.58
C GLN A 824 -20.93 -13.32 3.79
N LEU A 825 -20.61 -12.07 3.46
CA LEU A 825 -21.46 -11.18 2.67
C LEU A 825 -21.07 -11.23 1.20
N SER A 826 -19.78 -11.28 0.89
CA SER A 826 -19.27 -11.53 -0.46
C SER A 826 -18.06 -12.48 -0.41
N PRO A 827 -17.96 -13.47 -1.32
CA PRO A 827 -19.02 -13.90 -2.24
C PRO A 827 -20.26 -14.35 -1.49
N PHE A 828 -21.43 -13.98 -1.98
CA PHE A 828 -22.68 -14.23 -1.28
C PHE A 828 -23.02 -15.73 -1.31
N PRO A 829 -23.37 -16.35 -0.18
CA PRO A 829 -23.62 -17.79 -0.11
C PRO A 829 -25.03 -18.17 -0.61
N THR A 830 -25.37 -17.79 -1.85
CA THR A 830 -26.72 -17.97 -2.44
C THR A 830 -27.16 -19.42 -2.39
N SER A 831 -26.28 -20.35 -2.77
CA SER A 831 -26.59 -21.79 -2.81
C SER A 831 -26.85 -22.35 -1.41
N ALA A 832 -26.03 -21.98 -0.42
CA ALA A 832 -26.20 -22.43 0.95
C ALA A 832 -27.50 -21.85 1.56
N LEU A 833 -27.81 -20.59 1.26
CA LEU A 833 -29.05 -19.95 1.73
C LEU A 833 -30.29 -20.57 1.08
N ALA A 834 -30.27 -20.79 -0.24
CA ALA A 834 -31.37 -21.45 -0.95
C ALA A 834 -31.61 -22.86 -0.42
N HIS A 835 -30.54 -23.60 -0.11
CA HIS A 835 -30.65 -24.92 0.50
C HIS A 835 -31.29 -24.86 1.89
N LEU A 836 -30.82 -23.96 2.76
CA LEU A 836 -31.41 -23.75 4.08
C LEU A 836 -32.90 -23.36 3.98
N MET A 837 -33.25 -22.54 2.99
CA MET A 837 -34.64 -22.14 2.72
C MET A 837 -35.51 -23.29 2.22
N SER A 838 -34.96 -24.36 1.63
CA SER A 838 -35.78 -25.45 1.07
C SER A 838 -36.63 -26.20 2.10
N GLY A 839 -36.18 -26.22 3.36
CA GLY A 839 -36.92 -26.82 4.48
C GLY A 839 -37.99 -25.91 5.09
N PHE A 840 -38.02 -24.62 4.72
CA PHE A 840 -38.90 -23.60 5.28
C PHE A 840 -40.23 -23.52 4.50
N LYS A 841 -41.37 -23.62 5.18
CA LYS A 841 -42.71 -23.50 4.55
C LYS A 841 -43.52 -22.29 5.05
N GLY A 842 -42.91 -21.43 5.87
CA GLY A 842 -43.52 -20.17 6.27
C GLY A 842 -43.70 -19.21 5.10
N ASP A 843 -44.50 -18.18 5.29
CA ASP A 843 -44.88 -17.19 4.27
C ASP A 843 -44.15 -15.85 4.44
N LYS A 844 -43.20 -15.75 5.37
CA LYS A 844 -42.47 -14.52 5.65
C LYS A 844 -40.97 -14.74 5.85
N VAL A 845 -40.17 -13.95 5.14
CA VAL A 845 -38.74 -13.77 5.38
C VAL A 845 -38.50 -12.31 5.78
N VAL A 846 -37.70 -12.08 6.82
CA VAL A 846 -37.39 -10.72 7.31
C VAL A 846 -35.89 -10.51 7.31
N PHE A 847 -35.40 -9.53 6.56
CA PHE A 847 -34.02 -9.07 6.67
C PHE A 847 -33.91 -7.96 7.70
N VAL A 848 -33.04 -8.14 8.69
CA VAL A 848 -32.89 -7.19 9.80
C VAL A 848 -31.43 -6.73 9.89
N GLN A 849 -31.24 -5.41 9.91
CA GLN A 849 -29.93 -4.79 10.07
C GLN A 849 -29.99 -3.59 11.01
N GLU A 850 -28.85 -3.20 11.59
CA GLU A 850 -28.80 -2.03 12.46
C GLU A 850 -28.48 -0.77 11.66
N GLU A 851 -27.85 -0.91 10.51
CA GLU A 851 -27.47 0.15 9.61
C GLU A 851 -28.70 0.84 9.00
N PRO A 852 -28.58 2.14 8.62
CA PRO A 852 -29.56 2.81 7.78
C PRO A 852 -29.87 2.03 6.51
N GLU A 853 -31.08 2.16 5.97
CA GLU A 853 -31.54 1.48 4.74
C GLU A 853 -30.59 1.65 3.53
N ASN A 854 -29.90 2.79 3.43
CA ASN A 854 -28.92 3.06 2.37
C ASN A 854 -27.49 2.59 2.69
N ASN A 855 -27.28 1.89 3.80
CA ASN A 855 -26.00 1.40 4.31
C ASN A 855 -26.08 -0.09 4.66
N GLY A 856 -24.97 -0.64 5.17
CA GLY A 856 -24.93 -2.04 5.61
C GLY A 856 -25.05 -3.02 4.44
N PRO A 857 -25.34 -4.30 4.74
CA PRO A 857 -25.44 -5.31 3.70
C PRO A 857 -26.73 -5.24 2.87
N LEU A 858 -27.78 -4.54 3.34
CA LEU A 858 -29.11 -4.55 2.70
C LEU A 858 -29.09 -4.32 1.18
N PRO A 859 -28.50 -3.24 0.62
CA PRO A 859 -28.57 -2.99 -0.83
C PRO A 859 -27.93 -4.08 -1.68
N PHE A 860 -26.95 -4.79 -1.12
CA PHE A 860 -26.23 -5.87 -1.79
C PHE A 860 -26.90 -7.23 -1.60
N SER A 861 -27.33 -7.54 -0.38
CA SER A 861 -27.86 -8.84 0.02
C SER A 861 -29.32 -9.03 -0.39
N LEU A 862 -30.16 -7.98 -0.36
CA LEU A 862 -31.59 -8.10 -0.65
C LEU A 862 -31.90 -8.78 -1.99
N PRO A 863 -31.35 -8.35 -3.15
CA PRO A 863 -31.65 -9.00 -4.42
C PRO A 863 -31.12 -10.45 -4.50
N ARG A 864 -30.10 -10.79 -3.71
CA ARG A 864 -29.53 -12.15 -3.65
C ARG A 864 -30.35 -13.07 -2.75
N ILE A 865 -30.92 -12.54 -1.67
CA ILE A 865 -31.91 -13.22 -0.84
C ILE A 865 -33.15 -13.51 -1.68
N GLU A 866 -33.65 -12.53 -2.44
CA GLU A 866 -34.76 -12.74 -3.38
C GLU A 866 -34.45 -13.83 -4.42
N ALA A 867 -33.21 -13.88 -4.92
CA ALA A 867 -32.77 -14.94 -5.81
C ALA A 867 -32.79 -16.31 -5.12
N ALA A 868 -32.29 -16.41 -3.88
CA ALA A 868 -32.32 -17.63 -3.09
C ALA A 868 -33.76 -18.11 -2.80
N MET A 869 -34.68 -17.18 -2.49
CA MET A 869 -36.09 -17.49 -2.22
C MET A 869 -36.80 -18.15 -3.40
N LYS A 870 -36.48 -17.75 -4.65
CA LYS A 870 -37.11 -18.30 -5.87
C LYS A 870 -36.90 -19.81 -6.04
N TYR A 871 -35.92 -20.41 -5.37
CA TYR A 871 -35.67 -21.85 -5.43
C TYR A 871 -36.59 -22.67 -4.54
N ASN A 872 -37.22 -22.04 -3.55
CA ASN A 872 -38.28 -22.68 -2.80
C ASN A 872 -39.63 -22.27 -3.39
N GLN A 873 -40.33 -23.22 -4.02
CA GLN A 873 -41.65 -22.98 -4.60
C GLN A 873 -42.67 -22.44 -3.58
N HIS A 874 -42.53 -22.79 -2.30
CA HIS A 874 -43.38 -22.26 -1.22
C HIS A 874 -43.15 -20.77 -0.96
N LEU A 875 -41.96 -20.24 -1.27
CA LEU A 875 -41.61 -18.83 -1.09
C LEU A 875 -41.94 -17.95 -2.29
N SER A 876 -42.52 -18.51 -3.36
CA SER A 876 -42.97 -17.74 -4.54
C SER A 876 -44.02 -16.66 -4.21
N HIS A 877 -44.73 -16.82 -3.10
CA HIS A 877 -45.73 -15.88 -2.57
C HIS A 877 -45.37 -15.31 -1.20
N ALA A 878 -44.19 -15.65 -0.66
CA ALA A 878 -43.77 -15.17 0.64
C ALA A 878 -43.38 -13.68 0.59
N SER A 879 -43.63 -12.95 1.68
CA SER A 879 -43.14 -11.58 1.80
C SER A 879 -41.67 -11.56 2.19
N LEU A 880 -40.93 -10.60 1.63
CA LEU A 880 -39.57 -10.25 2.06
C LEU A 880 -39.62 -8.87 2.69
N ASP A 881 -39.72 -8.85 4.02
CA ASP A 881 -39.81 -7.62 4.81
C ASP A 881 -38.40 -7.15 5.19
N VAL A 882 -38.22 -5.83 5.32
CA VAL A 882 -36.96 -5.22 5.76
C VAL A 882 -37.18 -4.46 7.05
N VAL A 883 -36.31 -4.67 8.03
CA VAL A 883 -36.26 -3.92 9.28
C VAL A 883 -34.88 -3.29 9.43
N SER A 884 -34.81 -1.97 9.30
CA SER A 884 -33.57 -1.19 9.32
C SER A 884 -33.77 0.17 9.98
N ARG A 885 -32.69 0.91 10.21
CA ARG A 885 -32.78 2.35 10.55
C ARG A 885 -33.20 3.14 9.30
N PRO A 886 -33.89 4.29 9.44
CA PRO A 886 -34.23 5.12 8.30
C PRO A 886 -32.97 5.64 7.60
N PRO A 887 -33.01 5.87 6.27
CA PRO A 887 -31.86 6.38 5.53
C PRO A 887 -31.49 7.79 5.99
N SER A 888 -30.19 8.09 5.93
CA SER A 888 -29.63 9.35 6.41
C SER A 888 -28.36 9.74 5.65
N GLY A 889 -28.08 11.04 5.57
CA GLY A 889 -26.80 11.55 5.06
C GLY A 889 -25.65 11.37 6.06
N THR A 890 -25.98 11.27 7.35
CA THR A 890 -25.05 10.84 8.41
C THR A 890 -25.20 9.35 8.67
N VAL A 891 -24.10 8.62 8.90
CA VAL A 891 -24.16 7.16 9.09
C VAL A 891 -24.82 6.75 10.39
N ALA A 892 -24.75 7.57 11.44
CA ALA A 892 -25.37 7.31 12.73
C ALA A 892 -25.83 8.61 13.42
N ALA A 893 -26.70 8.47 14.41
CA ALA A 893 -27.14 9.57 15.25
C ALA A 893 -26.00 10.14 16.10
N GLY A 894 -25.82 11.47 16.08
CA GLY A 894 -24.77 12.17 16.84
C GLY A 894 -25.09 12.43 18.33
N TYR A 895 -26.27 12.02 18.82
CA TYR A 895 -26.64 12.17 20.22
C TYR A 895 -27.50 11.01 20.72
N ARG A 896 -27.35 10.72 22.01
CA ARG A 896 -27.91 9.54 22.69
C ARG A 896 -29.42 9.39 22.53
N LEU A 897 -30.21 10.44 22.76
CA LEU A 897 -31.68 10.35 22.70
C LEU A 897 -32.21 9.93 21.33
N ARG A 898 -31.57 10.39 20.24
CA ARG A 898 -31.94 9.98 18.89
C ARG A 898 -31.55 8.53 18.63
N HIS A 899 -30.35 8.14 19.04
CA HIS A 899 -29.90 6.75 18.93
C HIS A 899 -30.85 5.80 19.69
N GLU A 900 -31.20 6.11 20.94
CA GLU A 900 -32.13 5.31 21.75
C GLU A 900 -33.53 5.23 21.11
N LYS A 901 -34.01 6.32 20.50
CA LYS A 901 -35.26 6.32 19.74
C LYS A 901 -35.19 5.36 18.54
N GLU A 902 -34.13 5.43 17.74
CA GLU A 902 -33.92 4.55 16.58
C GLU A 902 -33.78 3.08 16.99
N VAL A 903 -33.07 2.79 18.09
CA VAL A 903 -32.97 1.46 18.67
C VAL A 903 -34.35 0.92 19.05
N LYS A 904 -35.17 1.74 19.72
CA LYS A 904 -36.52 1.35 20.13
C LYS A 904 -37.43 1.10 18.91
N GLU A 905 -37.34 1.96 17.89
CA GLU A 905 -38.11 1.82 16.65
C GLU A 905 -37.71 0.55 15.88
N LEU A 906 -36.40 0.29 15.73
CA LEU A 906 -35.86 -0.89 15.06
C LEU A 906 -36.34 -2.18 15.72
N PHE A 907 -36.15 -2.32 17.03
CA PHE A 907 -36.54 -3.55 17.74
C PHE A 907 -38.05 -3.69 17.93
N GLY A 908 -38.79 -2.58 17.96
CA GLY A 908 -40.25 -2.58 17.90
C GLY A 908 -40.75 -3.14 16.55
N ALA A 909 -40.17 -2.66 15.44
CA ALA A 909 -40.46 -3.18 14.10
C ALA A 909 -40.10 -4.66 13.96
N PHE A 910 -38.94 -5.08 14.48
CA PHE A 910 -38.52 -6.48 14.49
C PHE A 910 -39.52 -7.37 15.23
N THR A 911 -39.90 -7.00 16.46
CA THR A 911 -40.84 -7.80 17.27
C THR A 911 -42.20 -7.93 16.59
N ASN A 912 -42.69 -6.86 15.97
CA ASN A 912 -43.92 -6.89 15.18
C ASN A 912 -43.80 -7.79 13.94
N ALA A 913 -42.63 -7.82 13.31
CA ALA A 913 -42.40 -8.62 12.11
C ALA A 913 -42.43 -10.13 12.40
N ILE A 914 -41.93 -10.56 13.56
CA ILE A 914 -41.87 -11.99 13.95
C ILE A 914 -43.06 -12.49 14.78
N GLY A 915 -43.82 -11.59 15.43
CA GLY A 915 -44.89 -11.97 16.37
C GLY A 915 -46.21 -12.40 15.73
N GLY A 916 -46.40 -12.20 14.42
CA GLY A 916 -47.71 -12.27 13.77
C GLY A 916 -48.63 -11.17 14.29
N GLY A 917 -49.08 -10.25 13.43
CA GLY A 917 -49.93 -9.15 13.88
C GLY A 917 -51.11 -9.63 14.73
N GLN A 918 -51.25 -9.07 15.94
CA GLN A 918 -52.54 -9.08 16.64
C GLN A 918 -53.53 -8.19 15.88
#